data_AF-A0A1I1HUN6-F1
#
_entry.id   AF-A0A1I1HUN6-F1
#
_cell.length_a   1.000
_cell.length_b   1.000
_cell.length_c   1.000
_cell.angle_alpha   90.00
_cell.angle_beta   90.00
_cell.angle_gamma   90.00
#
_symmetry.space_group_name_H-M   'P 1'
#
loop_
_entity.id
_entity.type
_entity.pdbx_description
1 polymer ?
#
loop_
_entity_poly.entity_id
_entity_poly.type
_entity_poly.pdbx_seq_one_letter_code
_entity_poly.pdbx_strand_id
1 'polypeptide(L)'
;MKYILLLCSILLISAGWSQAQPPRYSEQLAETAVKLWPDSFSLGKPGTPAKWSYDLGVILKGMEAVWKASGDARWFDYIQKQMDHYVQEDGRIKAYKREDYNIDFINNGKLLLLLYQVTGKTKYYKAAALLRDQLRTHPRTSEGGFWHKKIYPHQMWLDGLYMGQPFYAEYAKVFGEPEAFDDITNQFVLMERHSRDDKTGLLYHGWDESREQAWADKVTGRSPNFWGRSLGWYGMALVDAIEHFPEGHPGVDSLAGILQRLAKAVVAFQDKRSGVWYDVVDMAHRPENYLEASASCMLVYMLAKGVRLGYLPDSYLKPARKGYRGILRTFISKRDDGGINLEGTVMVSGLGGTGRYRDGSFEYYMSEPVIQNDPKGMGAFIKCAAEMEMLPTLGHGRGKTVVLDYYYNNEYRKDAATGRRVRYHYIWEDQSNGGYSFLGHLFNRYGAATVSLETRPGAAALSSADVYIIVDPDTDKETDSPHVLEQPEIDAIADWVRRGGMLVLLGNDAGNAEFTHFNRLAGTFGIRFNEDNELLVKNDHFPQGAVQLENGNRVFRKPYRLFLKEVSTLELTAPARPLVQHEGKTLMATARYGKGTVFALGDPWIYNEYIDGRKLTPDFENYEAAEAWVRWLLANAKGKR
;
A
#
# COMPACT_ATOMS: atom_id res chain seq x y z
N MET A 1 31.94 -34.96 66.20
CA MET A 1 31.33 -35.34 64.91
C MET A 1 30.93 -34.06 64.18
N LYS A 2 31.67 -33.70 63.13
CA LYS A 2 31.44 -32.51 62.30
C LYS A 2 30.45 -32.89 61.18
N TYR A 3 29.38 -32.10 61.00
CA TYR A 3 28.53 -32.19 59.81
C TYR A 3 28.98 -31.14 58.79
N ILE A 4 29.26 -31.61 57.58
CA ILE A 4 29.63 -30.84 56.39
C ILE A 4 28.34 -30.45 55.68
N LEU A 5 28.13 -29.14 55.46
CA LEU A 5 27.07 -28.58 54.61
C LEU A 5 27.66 -28.35 53.21
N LEU A 6 27.13 -29.07 52.21
CA LEU A 6 27.47 -28.90 50.80
C LEU A 6 26.54 -27.84 50.20
N LEU A 7 27.09 -26.70 49.77
CA LEU A 7 26.38 -25.67 49.00
C LEU A 7 26.41 -26.05 47.52
N CYS A 8 25.24 -26.34 46.94
CA CYS A 8 25.07 -26.46 45.49
C CYS A 8 24.66 -25.10 44.91
N SER A 9 25.55 -24.50 44.12
CA SER A 9 25.30 -23.30 43.32
C SER A 9 24.46 -23.67 42.09
N ILE A 10 23.22 -23.19 42.00
CA ILE A 10 22.39 -23.32 40.79
C ILE A 10 22.76 -22.17 39.84
N LEU A 11 23.45 -22.52 38.75
CA LEU A 11 23.66 -21.64 37.59
C LEU A 11 22.34 -21.51 36.81
N LEU A 12 21.68 -20.36 36.93
CA LEU A 12 20.58 -19.96 36.06
C LEU A 12 21.16 -19.52 34.70
N ILE A 13 21.17 -20.43 33.73
CA ILE A 13 21.39 -20.08 32.33
C ILE A 13 20.09 -19.46 31.81
N SER A 14 20.06 -18.14 31.70
CA SER A 14 19.00 -17.42 30.98
C SER A 14 19.17 -17.67 29.48
N ALA A 15 18.54 -18.73 28.97
CA ALA A 15 18.35 -18.90 27.53
C ALA A 15 17.47 -17.75 27.04
N GLY A 16 18.05 -16.80 26.31
CA GLY A 16 17.32 -15.78 25.58
C GLY A 16 16.46 -16.47 24.53
N TRP A 17 15.15 -16.50 24.74
CA TRP A 17 14.21 -16.90 23.71
C TRP A 17 14.22 -15.79 22.65
N SER A 18 15.02 -15.97 21.60
CA SER A 18 14.78 -15.24 20.36
C SER A 18 13.42 -15.69 19.86
N GLN A 19 12.39 -14.86 20.08
CA GLN A 19 11.10 -15.07 19.45
C GLN A 19 11.34 -14.95 17.95
N ALA A 20 11.40 -16.09 17.25
CA ALA A 20 11.46 -16.09 15.80
C ALA A 20 10.31 -15.22 15.28
N GLN A 21 10.61 -14.29 14.38
CA GLN A 21 9.59 -13.50 13.69
C GLN A 21 8.54 -14.48 13.13
N PRO A 22 7.23 -14.20 13.31
CA PRO A 22 6.22 -15.06 12.74
C PRO A 22 6.44 -15.18 11.23
N PRO A 23 6.21 -16.37 10.64
CA PRO A 23 6.44 -16.58 9.22
C PRO A 23 5.62 -15.59 8.39
N ARG A 24 6.28 -14.84 7.52
CA ARG A 24 5.63 -13.98 6.52
C ARG A 24 5.18 -14.87 5.37
N TYR A 25 3.90 -15.20 5.34
CA TYR A 25 3.32 -16.05 4.30
C TYR A 25 3.23 -15.31 2.97
N SER A 26 3.07 -13.98 3.02
CA SER A 26 3.11 -13.11 1.84
C SER A 26 4.44 -13.28 1.07
N GLU A 27 5.57 -13.14 1.77
CA GLU A 27 6.92 -13.35 1.23
C GLU A 27 7.13 -14.79 0.75
N GLN A 28 6.75 -15.81 1.52
CA GLN A 28 6.95 -17.22 1.12
C GLN A 28 6.22 -17.61 -0.18
N LEU A 29 4.97 -17.16 -0.37
CA LEU A 29 4.26 -17.43 -1.63
C LEU A 29 4.79 -16.54 -2.77
N ALA A 30 5.24 -15.33 -2.47
CA ALA A 30 5.90 -14.46 -3.44
C ALA A 30 7.21 -15.09 -3.96
N GLU A 31 8.05 -15.67 -3.09
CA GLU A 31 9.24 -16.42 -3.49
C GLU A 31 8.89 -17.62 -4.38
N THR A 32 7.79 -18.31 -4.05
CA THR A 32 7.29 -19.41 -4.88
C THR A 32 6.87 -18.92 -6.26
N ALA A 33 6.16 -17.80 -6.36
CA ALA A 33 5.78 -17.20 -7.64
C ALA A 33 7.00 -16.76 -8.48
N VAL A 34 8.05 -16.20 -7.86
CA VAL A 34 9.30 -15.87 -8.58
C VAL A 34 9.96 -17.12 -9.16
N LYS A 35 9.95 -18.25 -8.43
CA LYS A 35 10.47 -19.54 -8.93
C LYS A 35 9.63 -20.12 -10.07
N LEU A 36 8.30 -19.96 -10.01
CA LEU A 36 7.38 -20.44 -11.05
C LEU A 36 7.49 -19.60 -12.34
N TRP A 37 7.72 -18.29 -12.21
CA TRP A 37 7.78 -17.35 -13.33
C TRP A 37 9.02 -16.44 -13.27
N PRO A 38 10.25 -16.96 -13.50
CA PRO A 38 11.48 -16.19 -13.30
C PRO A 38 11.73 -15.09 -14.34
N ASP A 39 11.28 -15.27 -15.59
CA ASP A 39 11.65 -14.39 -16.72
C ASP A 39 10.48 -13.73 -17.42
N SER A 40 9.45 -14.52 -17.75
CA SER A 40 8.22 -14.03 -18.38
C SER A 40 7.03 -14.79 -17.85
N PHE A 41 5.90 -14.12 -17.77
CA PHE A 41 4.67 -14.67 -17.25
C PHE A 41 3.92 -15.48 -18.31
N SER A 42 4.47 -16.65 -18.63
CA SER A 42 3.81 -17.63 -19.51
C SER A 42 3.07 -18.66 -18.68
N LEU A 43 1.76 -18.70 -18.83
CA LEU A 43 0.87 -19.67 -18.16
C LEU A 43 0.60 -20.94 -18.99
N GLY A 44 1.19 -21.03 -20.19
CA GLY A 44 1.04 -22.18 -21.08
C GLY A 44 2.10 -23.25 -20.85
N LYS A 45 2.11 -24.26 -21.72
CA LYS A 45 3.21 -25.23 -21.79
C LYS A 45 4.54 -24.50 -22.05
N PRO A 46 5.69 -25.02 -21.59
CA PRO A 46 7.00 -24.46 -21.92
C PRO A 46 7.12 -24.17 -23.43
N GLY A 47 7.56 -22.95 -23.77
CA GLY A 47 7.60 -22.45 -25.15
C GLY A 47 6.35 -21.70 -25.62
N THR A 48 5.27 -21.65 -24.83
CA THR A 48 4.12 -20.79 -25.14
C THR A 48 4.50 -19.32 -24.96
N PRO A 49 4.24 -18.43 -25.94
CA PRO A 49 4.51 -17.00 -25.78
C PRO A 49 3.71 -16.38 -24.62
N ALA A 50 4.38 -15.55 -23.82
CA ALA A 50 3.73 -14.79 -22.77
C ALA A 50 2.69 -13.81 -23.37
N LYS A 51 1.57 -13.62 -22.66
CA LYS A 51 0.43 -12.80 -23.10
C LYS A 51 0.22 -11.62 -22.15
N TRP A 52 -0.18 -10.48 -22.68
CA TRP A 52 -0.70 -9.38 -21.87
C TRP A 52 -2.04 -9.79 -21.24
N SER A 53 -1.98 -10.32 -20.02
CA SER A 53 -3.12 -10.89 -19.30
C SER A 53 -3.15 -10.33 -17.88
N TYR A 54 -4.35 -10.18 -17.33
CA TYR A 54 -4.55 -9.52 -16.03
C TYR A 54 -3.93 -10.29 -14.86
N ASP A 55 -3.74 -11.60 -15.01
CA ASP A 55 -3.15 -12.50 -14.02
C ASP A 55 -1.76 -12.06 -13.57
N LEU A 56 -0.97 -11.58 -14.53
CA LEU A 56 0.31 -10.93 -14.27
C LEU A 56 0.13 -9.75 -13.30
N GLY A 57 -0.82 -8.87 -13.61
CA GLY A 57 -1.13 -7.71 -12.79
C GLY A 57 -1.54 -8.09 -11.37
N VAL A 58 -2.30 -9.17 -11.21
CA VAL A 58 -2.75 -9.65 -9.90
C VAL A 58 -1.57 -10.11 -9.04
N ILE A 59 -0.67 -10.93 -9.58
CA ILE A 59 0.53 -11.37 -8.84
C ILE A 59 1.44 -10.20 -8.53
N LEU A 60 1.75 -9.36 -9.52
CA LEU A 60 2.71 -8.28 -9.33
C LEU A 60 2.19 -7.18 -8.38
N LYS A 61 0.87 -6.95 -8.29
CA LYS A 61 0.31 -6.11 -7.22
C LYS A 61 0.42 -6.77 -5.84
N GLY A 62 0.46 -8.11 -5.76
CA GLY A 62 0.86 -8.83 -4.56
C GLY A 62 2.33 -8.56 -4.20
N MET A 63 3.23 -8.65 -5.19
CA MET A 63 4.67 -8.35 -5.02
C MET A 63 4.90 -6.91 -4.55
N GLU A 64 4.13 -5.94 -5.05
CA GLU A 64 4.20 -4.56 -4.59
C GLU A 64 3.83 -4.43 -3.11
N ALA A 65 2.83 -5.19 -2.65
CA ALA A 65 2.46 -5.20 -1.23
C ALA A 65 3.59 -5.76 -0.37
N VAL A 66 4.31 -6.78 -0.85
CA VAL A 66 5.49 -7.33 -0.18
C VAL A 66 6.63 -6.32 -0.17
N TRP A 67 6.95 -5.68 -1.30
CA TRP A 67 7.97 -4.64 -1.41
C TRP A 67 7.75 -3.51 -0.39
N LYS A 68 6.53 -2.98 -0.31
CA LYS A 68 6.17 -1.92 0.65
C LYS A 68 6.29 -2.40 2.12
N ALA A 69 6.03 -3.69 2.37
CA ALA A 69 6.10 -4.29 3.71
C ALA A 69 7.52 -4.75 4.13
N SER A 70 8.46 -4.86 3.19
CA SER A 70 9.82 -5.34 3.49
C SER A 70 10.91 -4.32 3.20
N GLY A 71 10.68 -3.35 2.32
CA GLY A 71 11.75 -2.48 1.80
C GLY A 71 12.77 -3.23 0.93
N ASP A 72 12.48 -4.46 0.49
CA ASP A 72 13.42 -5.28 -0.28
C ASP A 72 13.24 -5.07 -1.80
N ALA A 73 14.23 -4.44 -2.43
CA ALA A 73 14.19 -4.10 -3.85
C ALA A 73 14.04 -5.29 -4.80
N ARG A 74 14.37 -6.52 -4.39
CA ARG A 74 14.19 -7.71 -5.24
C ARG A 74 12.76 -7.83 -5.75
N TRP A 75 11.78 -7.41 -4.94
CA TRP A 75 10.36 -7.41 -5.32
C TRP A 75 10.04 -6.35 -6.37
N PHE A 76 10.56 -5.13 -6.20
CA PHE A 76 10.41 -4.05 -7.19
C PHE A 76 11.12 -4.40 -8.51
N ASP A 77 12.35 -4.91 -8.44
CA ASP A 77 13.13 -5.31 -9.60
C ASP A 77 12.44 -6.42 -10.38
N TYR A 78 11.82 -7.38 -9.68
CA TYR A 78 11.01 -8.42 -10.31
C TYR A 78 9.78 -7.84 -11.02
N ILE A 79 9.07 -6.89 -10.41
CA ILE A 79 7.96 -6.17 -11.05
C ILE A 79 8.44 -5.47 -12.32
N GLN A 80 9.53 -4.70 -12.22
CA GLN A 80 10.08 -3.95 -13.35
C GLN A 80 10.51 -4.89 -14.48
N LYS A 81 11.26 -5.95 -14.17
CA LYS A 81 11.72 -6.96 -15.12
C LYS A 81 10.53 -7.56 -15.90
N GLN A 82 9.48 -7.95 -15.19
CA GLN A 82 8.30 -8.58 -15.80
C GLN A 82 7.53 -7.60 -16.70
N MET A 83 7.41 -6.33 -16.32
CA MET A 83 6.73 -5.31 -17.13
C MET A 83 7.57 -4.88 -18.34
N ASP A 84 8.89 -4.80 -18.20
CA ASP A 84 9.83 -4.48 -19.29
C ASP A 84 9.84 -5.55 -20.40
N HIS A 85 9.42 -6.79 -20.12
CA HIS A 85 9.18 -7.78 -21.17
C HIS A 85 8.12 -7.32 -22.20
N TYR A 86 7.13 -6.53 -21.74
CA TYR A 86 6.00 -6.09 -22.57
C TYR A 86 6.15 -4.65 -23.06
N VAL A 87 6.65 -3.76 -22.21
CA VAL A 87 6.69 -2.31 -22.46
C VAL A 87 7.95 -1.93 -23.23
N GLN A 88 7.77 -1.48 -24.46
CA GLN A 88 8.84 -0.99 -25.32
C GLN A 88 9.24 0.46 -24.95
N GLU A 89 10.42 0.90 -25.37
CA GLU A 89 10.93 2.26 -25.08
C GLU A 89 10.05 3.38 -25.65
N ASP A 90 9.32 3.11 -26.74
CA ASP A 90 8.33 4.03 -27.31
C ASP A 90 6.98 4.03 -26.57
N GLY A 91 6.79 3.16 -25.58
CA GLY A 91 5.55 3.00 -24.82
C GLY A 91 4.56 2.00 -25.40
N ARG A 92 4.86 1.35 -26.54
CA ARG A 92 4.01 0.26 -27.05
C ARG A 92 4.02 -0.93 -26.10
N ILE A 93 2.88 -1.59 -25.99
CA ILE A 93 2.70 -2.79 -25.17
C ILE A 93 2.61 -4.01 -26.08
N LYS A 94 3.55 -4.95 -25.96
CA LYS A 94 3.54 -6.22 -26.69
C LYS A 94 2.29 -7.03 -26.34
N ALA A 95 1.68 -7.65 -27.35
CA ALA A 95 0.49 -8.51 -27.21
C ALA A 95 -0.77 -7.80 -26.65
N TYR A 96 -0.80 -6.47 -26.67
CA TYR A 96 -1.98 -5.66 -26.38
C TYR A 96 -2.56 -5.10 -27.69
N LYS A 97 -3.88 -5.17 -27.83
CA LYS A 97 -4.64 -4.60 -28.95
C LYS A 97 -5.81 -3.82 -28.39
N ARG A 98 -5.82 -2.51 -28.62
CA ARG A 98 -6.87 -1.61 -28.11
C ARG A 98 -8.24 -1.95 -28.72
N GLU A 99 -8.25 -2.39 -29.97
CA GLU A 99 -9.45 -2.67 -30.77
C GLU A 99 -10.29 -3.84 -30.21
N ASP A 100 -9.69 -4.66 -29.36
CA ASP A 100 -10.38 -5.74 -28.63
C ASP A 100 -11.31 -5.18 -27.54
N TYR A 101 -11.10 -3.93 -27.11
CA TYR A 101 -11.78 -3.27 -25.98
C TYR A 101 -12.03 -4.24 -24.82
N ASN A 102 -10.97 -4.93 -24.40
CA ASN A 102 -11.02 -5.90 -23.33
C ASN A 102 -10.63 -5.19 -22.03
N ILE A 103 -11.56 -5.09 -21.08
CA ILE A 103 -11.30 -4.41 -19.80
C ILE A 103 -10.21 -5.12 -18.98
N ASP A 104 -10.03 -6.44 -19.16
CA ASP A 104 -9.01 -7.22 -18.47
C ASP A 104 -7.59 -6.71 -18.75
N PHE A 105 -7.35 -6.18 -19.96
CA PHE A 105 -6.03 -5.66 -20.34
C PHE A 105 -5.65 -4.37 -19.60
N ILE A 106 -6.61 -3.72 -18.95
CA ILE A 106 -6.40 -2.48 -18.20
C ILE A 106 -5.75 -2.75 -16.84
N ASN A 107 -5.97 -3.91 -16.24
CA ASN A 107 -5.54 -4.23 -14.86
C ASN A 107 -4.02 -4.05 -14.66
N ASN A 108 -3.22 -4.43 -15.66
CA ASN A 108 -1.76 -4.33 -15.63
C ASN A 108 -1.28 -2.87 -15.65
N GLY A 109 -2.14 -1.93 -16.05
CA GLY A 109 -1.84 -0.49 -16.02
C GLY A 109 -1.51 0.05 -14.64
N LYS A 110 -2.03 -0.58 -13.56
CA LYS A 110 -1.70 -0.22 -12.17
C LYS A 110 -0.19 -0.29 -11.90
N LEU A 111 0.49 -1.25 -12.52
CA LEU A 111 1.94 -1.43 -12.37
C LEU A 111 2.73 -0.46 -13.26
N LEU A 112 2.17 -0.03 -14.39
CA LEU A 112 2.75 1.03 -15.21
C LEU A 112 2.75 2.36 -14.45
N LEU A 113 1.68 2.65 -13.70
CA LEU A 113 1.59 3.82 -12.83
C LEU A 113 2.61 3.76 -11.69
N LEU A 114 2.74 2.62 -11.01
CA LEU A 114 3.78 2.38 -10.02
C LEU A 114 5.17 2.66 -10.61
N LEU A 115 5.52 1.99 -11.70
CA LEU A 115 6.84 2.11 -12.32
C LEU A 115 7.12 3.54 -12.82
N TYR A 116 6.11 4.24 -13.34
CA TYR A 116 6.25 5.64 -13.71
C TYR A 116 6.56 6.53 -12.50
N GLN A 117 5.74 6.46 -11.45
CA GLN A 117 5.90 7.29 -10.25
C GLN A 117 7.23 7.03 -9.53
N VAL A 118 7.70 5.78 -9.52
CA VAL A 118 8.94 5.39 -8.84
C VAL A 118 10.20 5.68 -9.66
N THR A 119 10.14 5.53 -11.00
CA THR A 119 11.34 5.62 -11.87
C THR A 119 11.42 6.89 -12.72
N GLY A 120 10.31 7.60 -12.89
CA GLY A 120 10.19 8.73 -13.82
C GLY A 120 10.31 8.36 -15.31
N LYS A 121 10.45 7.07 -15.66
CA LYS A 121 10.67 6.64 -17.06
C LYS A 121 9.39 6.84 -17.89
N THR A 122 9.48 7.73 -18.88
CA THR A 122 8.35 8.12 -19.74
C THR A 122 7.73 6.99 -20.55
N LYS A 123 8.45 5.89 -20.81
CA LYS A 123 7.88 4.70 -21.48
C LYS A 123 6.70 4.10 -20.73
N TYR A 124 6.73 4.08 -19.39
CA TYR A 124 5.64 3.55 -18.58
C TYR A 124 4.43 4.48 -18.60
N TYR A 125 4.64 5.79 -18.57
CA TYR A 125 3.56 6.77 -18.78
C TYR A 125 2.88 6.56 -20.13
N LYS A 126 3.66 6.49 -21.23
CA LYS A 126 3.11 6.31 -22.57
C LYS A 126 2.27 5.02 -22.66
N ALA A 127 2.77 3.93 -22.08
CA ALA A 127 2.04 2.67 -22.00
C ALA A 127 0.74 2.81 -21.18
N ALA A 128 0.77 3.47 -20.02
CA ALA A 128 -0.43 3.74 -19.22
C ALA A 128 -1.43 4.63 -19.98
N ALA A 129 -0.95 5.64 -20.71
CA ALA A 129 -1.78 6.52 -21.52
C ALA A 129 -2.52 5.74 -22.62
N LEU A 130 -1.89 4.75 -23.26
CA LEU A 130 -2.58 3.87 -24.23
C LEU A 130 -3.75 3.10 -23.61
N LEU A 131 -3.59 2.60 -22.38
CA LEU A 131 -4.67 1.91 -21.66
C LEU A 131 -5.76 2.90 -21.25
N ARG A 132 -5.40 4.11 -20.81
CA ARG A 132 -6.36 5.17 -20.51
C ARG A 132 -7.15 5.61 -21.74
N ASP A 133 -6.51 5.70 -22.91
CA ASP A 133 -7.15 6.02 -24.19
C ASP A 133 -8.19 4.97 -24.58
N GLN A 134 -7.94 3.69 -24.29
CA GLN A 134 -8.98 2.67 -24.43
C GLN A 134 -10.23 3.03 -23.62
N LEU A 135 -10.07 3.41 -22.34
CA LEU A 135 -11.20 3.77 -21.47
C LEU A 135 -12.00 4.99 -21.97
N ARG A 136 -11.36 5.92 -22.68
CA ARG A 136 -12.06 7.09 -23.27
C ARG A 136 -13.06 6.68 -24.34
N THR A 137 -12.75 5.65 -25.14
CA THR A 137 -13.59 5.18 -26.24
C THR A 137 -14.17 3.79 -26.02
N HIS A 138 -14.04 3.24 -24.81
CA HIS A 138 -14.49 1.89 -24.47
C HIS A 138 -16.02 1.82 -24.62
N PRO A 139 -16.58 0.81 -25.32
CA PRO A 139 -18.01 0.65 -25.47
C PRO A 139 -18.74 0.57 -24.12
N ARG A 140 -19.93 1.17 -24.06
CA ARG A 140 -20.70 1.29 -22.82
C ARG A 140 -22.15 0.84 -22.99
N THR A 141 -22.77 0.42 -21.90
CA THR A 141 -24.22 0.28 -21.78
C THR A 141 -24.91 1.64 -21.93
N SER A 142 -26.23 1.65 -22.08
CA SER A 142 -27.00 2.90 -22.24
C SER A 142 -26.84 3.87 -21.07
N GLU A 143 -26.49 3.36 -19.88
CA GLU A 143 -26.28 4.13 -18.66
C GLU A 143 -24.80 4.44 -18.37
N GLY A 144 -23.92 4.18 -19.35
CA GLY A 144 -22.50 4.54 -19.28
C GLY A 144 -21.59 3.48 -18.65
N GLY A 145 -22.09 2.29 -18.35
CA GLY A 145 -21.29 1.20 -17.78
C GLY A 145 -20.39 0.54 -18.81
N PHE A 146 -19.11 0.31 -18.51
CA PHE A 146 -18.19 -0.32 -19.46
C PHE A 146 -18.62 -1.73 -19.83
N TRP A 147 -18.69 -2.03 -21.12
CA TRP A 147 -18.78 -3.41 -21.57
C TRP A 147 -17.55 -4.18 -21.08
N HIS A 148 -17.75 -5.41 -20.64
CA HIS A 148 -16.65 -6.23 -20.15
C HIS A 148 -15.62 -6.44 -21.27
N LYS A 149 -16.07 -6.76 -22.49
CA LYS A 149 -15.25 -6.84 -23.70
C LYS A 149 -16.06 -6.45 -24.93
N LYS A 150 -15.41 -6.06 -26.04
CA LYS A 150 -16.12 -5.86 -27.32
C LYS A 150 -16.94 -7.09 -27.76
N ILE A 151 -16.42 -8.29 -27.46
CA ILE A 151 -17.09 -9.57 -27.76
C ILE A 151 -18.24 -9.92 -26.80
N TYR A 152 -18.43 -9.13 -25.73
CA TYR A 152 -19.51 -9.24 -24.76
C TYR A 152 -20.30 -7.93 -24.75
N PRO A 153 -21.03 -7.62 -25.84
CA PRO A 153 -21.78 -6.38 -25.93
C PRO A 153 -22.84 -6.30 -24.84
N HIS A 154 -23.07 -5.08 -24.35
CA HIS A 154 -24.08 -4.74 -23.33
C HIS A 154 -23.88 -5.38 -21.95
N GLN A 155 -22.75 -6.07 -21.73
CA GLN A 155 -22.51 -6.84 -20.51
C GLN A 155 -21.54 -6.15 -19.58
N MET A 156 -21.92 -6.01 -18.31
CA MET A 156 -21.02 -5.65 -17.22
C MET A 156 -20.82 -6.85 -16.30
N TRP A 157 -19.56 -7.17 -15.98
CA TRP A 157 -19.21 -8.23 -15.04
C TRP A 157 -18.48 -7.62 -13.85
N LEU A 158 -18.69 -8.15 -12.65
CA LEU A 158 -18.06 -7.66 -11.42
C LEU A 158 -16.52 -7.64 -11.53
N ASP A 159 -15.95 -8.63 -12.22
CA ASP A 159 -14.53 -8.74 -12.54
C ASP A 159 -13.98 -7.46 -13.17
N GLY A 160 -14.72 -6.91 -14.14
CA GLY A 160 -14.34 -5.71 -14.89
C GLY A 160 -14.13 -4.48 -14.01
N LEU A 161 -14.75 -4.45 -12.83
CA LEU A 161 -14.59 -3.34 -11.88
C LEU A 161 -13.18 -3.35 -11.30
N TYR A 162 -12.65 -4.52 -10.94
CA TYR A 162 -11.26 -4.62 -10.50
C TYR A 162 -10.28 -4.35 -11.64
N MET A 163 -10.60 -4.81 -12.85
CA MET A 163 -9.68 -4.65 -13.98
C MET A 163 -9.53 -3.17 -14.39
N GLY A 164 -10.63 -2.41 -14.40
CA GLY A 164 -10.63 -1.03 -14.86
C GLY A 164 -10.51 0.02 -13.76
N GLN A 165 -11.33 -0.06 -12.70
CA GLN A 165 -11.60 1.10 -11.84
C GLN A 165 -10.42 1.55 -10.98
N PRO A 166 -9.64 0.66 -10.32
CA PRO A 166 -8.51 1.14 -9.53
C PRO A 166 -7.40 1.74 -10.41
N PHE A 167 -7.17 1.22 -11.62
CA PHE A 167 -6.26 1.86 -12.59
C PHE A 167 -6.79 3.24 -12.98
N TYR A 168 -8.09 3.34 -13.29
CA TYR A 168 -8.68 4.59 -13.71
C TYR A 168 -8.61 5.65 -12.61
N ALA A 169 -8.90 5.29 -11.36
CA ALA A 169 -8.82 6.16 -10.20
C ALA A 169 -7.38 6.63 -9.92
N GLU A 170 -6.41 5.72 -9.97
CA GLU A 170 -4.99 6.06 -9.78
C GLU A 170 -4.50 6.97 -10.92
N TYR A 171 -4.82 6.64 -12.17
CA TYR A 171 -4.47 7.47 -13.34
C TYR A 171 -5.05 8.89 -13.20
N ALA A 172 -6.32 8.99 -12.82
CA ALA A 172 -7.00 10.27 -12.61
C ALA A 172 -6.34 11.12 -11.51
N LYS A 173 -5.96 10.50 -10.38
CA LYS A 173 -5.23 11.18 -9.31
C LYS A 173 -3.87 11.68 -9.78
N VAL A 174 -3.07 10.82 -10.40
CA VAL A 174 -1.70 11.14 -10.83
C VAL A 174 -1.68 12.20 -11.93
N PHE A 175 -2.55 12.08 -12.92
CA PHE A 175 -2.55 12.94 -14.10
C PHE A 175 -3.61 14.05 -14.09
N GLY A 176 -4.37 14.17 -13.00
CA GLY A 176 -5.28 15.29 -12.73
C GLY A 176 -6.49 15.32 -13.65
N GLU A 177 -7.26 14.23 -13.64
CA GLU A 177 -8.53 14.10 -14.38
C GLU A 177 -9.71 14.01 -13.38
N PRO A 178 -10.09 15.11 -12.72
CA PRO A 178 -11.09 15.08 -11.65
C PRO A 178 -12.46 14.54 -12.12
N GLU A 179 -12.84 14.77 -13.37
CA GLU A 179 -14.09 14.27 -13.96
C GLU A 179 -14.16 12.74 -14.04
N ALA A 180 -13.02 12.05 -13.98
CA ALA A 180 -12.98 10.59 -13.99
C ALA A 180 -13.61 9.99 -12.73
N PHE A 181 -13.54 10.66 -11.58
CA PHE A 181 -14.04 10.12 -10.31
C PHE A 181 -15.56 9.94 -10.30
N ASP A 182 -16.30 10.79 -11.03
CA ASP A 182 -17.74 10.64 -11.22
C ASP A 182 -18.07 9.42 -12.10
N ASP A 183 -17.34 9.23 -13.21
CA ASP A 183 -17.51 8.06 -14.07
C ASP A 183 -17.18 6.76 -13.31
N ILE A 184 -16.07 6.73 -12.57
CA ILE A 184 -15.69 5.60 -11.72
C ILE A 184 -16.78 5.29 -10.69
N THR A 185 -17.32 6.32 -10.03
CA THR A 185 -18.42 6.17 -9.08
C THR A 185 -19.64 5.55 -9.76
N ASN A 186 -20.00 6.02 -10.95
CA ASN A 186 -21.10 5.47 -11.74
C ASN A 186 -20.89 3.99 -12.04
N GLN A 187 -19.67 3.54 -12.41
CA GLN A 187 -19.41 2.11 -12.67
C GLN A 187 -19.77 1.22 -11.47
N PHE A 188 -19.41 1.63 -10.25
CA PHE A 188 -19.75 0.89 -9.04
C PHE A 188 -21.24 0.92 -8.73
N VAL A 189 -21.87 2.10 -8.83
CA VAL A 189 -23.30 2.29 -8.56
C VAL A 189 -24.17 1.51 -9.53
N LEU A 190 -23.80 1.44 -10.82
CA LEU A 190 -24.51 0.67 -11.83
C LEU A 190 -24.53 -0.83 -11.48
N MET A 191 -23.37 -1.41 -11.15
CA MET A 191 -23.32 -2.82 -10.77
C MET A 191 -24.05 -3.09 -9.46
N GLU A 192 -23.88 -2.24 -8.45
CA GLU A 192 -24.65 -2.36 -7.20
C GLU A 192 -26.16 -2.36 -7.48
N ARG A 193 -26.64 -1.48 -8.36
CA ARG A 193 -28.07 -1.39 -8.66
C ARG A 193 -28.56 -2.59 -9.47
N HIS A 194 -27.79 -3.02 -10.47
CA HIS A 194 -28.27 -4.00 -11.45
C HIS A 194 -27.96 -5.44 -11.10
N SER A 195 -26.87 -5.73 -10.40
CA SER A 195 -26.50 -7.12 -10.07
C SER A 195 -26.74 -7.50 -8.62
N ARG A 196 -27.06 -6.57 -7.71
CA ARG A 196 -27.38 -6.90 -6.33
C ARG A 196 -28.72 -7.61 -6.21
N ASP A 197 -28.72 -8.72 -5.47
CA ASP A 197 -29.92 -9.41 -5.03
C ASP A 197 -30.47 -8.78 -3.74
N ASP A 198 -31.76 -8.47 -3.73
CA ASP A 198 -32.40 -7.80 -2.58
C ASP A 198 -32.57 -8.72 -1.37
N LYS A 199 -32.58 -10.05 -1.57
CA LYS A 199 -32.77 -11.02 -0.48
C LYS A 199 -31.49 -11.28 0.29
N THR A 200 -30.41 -11.60 -0.42
CA THR A 200 -29.11 -11.97 0.16
C THR A 200 -28.18 -10.78 0.34
N GLY A 201 -28.36 -9.73 -0.47
CA GLY A 201 -27.42 -8.62 -0.58
C GLY A 201 -26.13 -8.93 -1.34
N LEU A 202 -25.96 -10.16 -1.85
CA LEU A 202 -24.86 -10.53 -2.74
C LEU A 202 -25.10 -9.98 -4.15
N LEU A 203 -24.04 -9.90 -4.95
CA LEU A 203 -24.09 -9.44 -6.33
C LEU A 203 -23.85 -10.60 -7.30
N TYR A 204 -24.70 -10.73 -8.31
CA TYR A 204 -24.54 -11.70 -9.39
C TYR A 204 -23.29 -11.39 -10.22
N HIS A 205 -22.63 -12.43 -10.76
CA HIS A 205 -21.38 -12.32 -11.51
C HIS A 205 -21.48 -11.31 -12.67
N GLY A 206 -22.51 -11.42 -13.51
CA GLY A 206 -22.70 -10.56 -14.67
C GLY A 206 -24.13 -10.05 -14.81
N TRP A 207 -24.23 -8.92 -15.51
CA TRP A 207 -25.47 -8.30 -15.96
C TRP A 207 -25.37 -7.99 -17.45
N ASP A 208 -26.39 -8.39 -18.21
CA ASP A 208 -26.57 -8.08 -19.64
C ASP A 208 -27.76 -7.13 -19.78
N GLU A 209 -27.48 -5.88 -20.13
CA GLU A 209 -28.51 -4.85 -20.35
C GLU A 209 -29.50 -5.25 -21.47
N SER A 210 -28.99 -5.92 -22.51
CA SER A 210 -29.79 -6.36 -23.66
C SER A 210 -30.66 -7.59 -23.36
N ARG A 211 -30.24 -8.39 -22.36
CA ARG A 211 -30.86 -9.68 -21.97
C ARG A 211 -30.88 -10.73 -23.09
N GLU A 212 -30.06 -10.54 -24.11
CA GLU A 212 -29.96 -11.43 -25.27
C GLU A 212 -29.19 -12.71 -24.92
N GLN A 213 -28.23 -12.63 -23.98
CA GLN A 213 -27.51 -13.82 -23.54
C GLN A 213 -28.45 -14.88 -22.94
N ALA A 214 -28.16 -16.16 -23.22
CA ALA A 214 -28.97 -17.27 -22.72
C ALA A 214 -28.86 -17.44 -21.19
N TRP A 215 -27.72 -17.07 -20.60
CA TRP A 215 -27.54 -17.04 -19.14
C TRP A 215 -28.28 -15.88 -18.46
N ALA A 216 -28.66 -14.84 -19.21
CA ALA A 216 -29.26 -13.64 -18.66
C ALA A 216 -30.75 -13.86 -18.37
N ASP A 217 -31.13 -13.58 -17.13
CA ASP A 217 -32.53 -13.55 -16.71
C ASP A 217 -33.33 -12.55 -17.57
N LYS A 218 -34.51 -12.97 -18.04
CA LYS A 218 -35.26 -12.20 -19.05
C LYS A 218 -35.91 -10.93 -18.52
N VAL A 219 -36.03 -10.81 -17.20
CA VAL A 219 -36.59 -9.62 -16.54
C VAL A 219 -35.50 -8.67 -16.07
N THR A 220 -34.42 -9.20 -15.50
CA THR A 220 -33.39 -8.42 -14.79
C THR A 220 -32.06 -8.32 -15.56
N GLY A 221 -31.80 -9.23 -16.49
CA GLY A 221 -30.52 -9.35 -17.20
C GLY A 221 -29.39 -9.99 -16.38
N ARG A 222 -29.67 -10.45 -15.16
CA ARG A 222 -28.67 -10.99 -14.23
C ARG A 222 -28.26 -12.42 -14.61
N SER A 223 -26.99 -12.75 -14.39
CA SER A 223 -26.53 -14.14 -14.36
C SER A 223 -27.12 -14.90 -13.16
N PRO A 224 -27.16 -16.24 -13.16
CA PRO A 224 -27.99 -16.96 -12.20
C PRO A 224 -27.35 -17.23 -10.82
N ASN A 225 -26.04 -17.01 -10.63
CA ASN A 225 -25.35 -17.36 -9.37
C ASN A 225 -24.38 -16.28 -8.85
N PHE A 226 -24.11 -16.32 -7.54
CA PHE A 226 -23.15 -15.48 -6.83
C PHE A 226 -21.77 -16.14 -6.77
N TRP A 227 -20.95 -15.89 -7.79
CA TRP A 227 -19.61 -16.46 -7.86
C TRP A 227 -18.64 -15.72 -6.92
N GLY A 228 -17.99 -16.45 -6.02
CA GLY A 228 -17.17 -15.93 -4.94
C GLY A 228 -16.01 -15.06 -5.40
N ARG A 229 -15.29 -15.45 -6.46
CA ARG A 229 -14.19 -14.62 -6.96
C ARG A 229 -14.69 -13.32 -7.61
N SER A 230 -15.85 -13.32 -8.26
CA SER A 230 -16.43 -12.08 -8.80
C SER A 230 -16.78 -11.07 -7.70
N LEU A 231 -17.33 -11.56 -6.57
CA LEU A 231 -17.55 -10.75 -5.36
C LEU A 231 -16.23 -10.26 -4.76
N GLY A 232 -15.21 -11.13 -4.75
CA GLY A 232 -13.85 -10.80 -4.35
C GLY A 232 -13.28 -9.64 -5.17
N TRP A 233 -13.40 -9.69 -6.51
CA TRP A 233 -12.95 -8.62 -7.39
C TRP A 233 -13.67 -7.31 -7.12
N TYR A 234 -14.99 -7.34 -6.98
CA TYR A 234 -15.76 -6.15 -6.67
C TYR A 234 -15.35 -5.52 -5.35
N GLY A 235 -15.15 -6.34 -4.31
CA GLY A 235 -14.67 -5.90 -3.00
C GLY A 235 -13.27 -5.29 -3.03
N MET A 236 -12.33 -5.93 -3.74
CA MET A 236 -10.98 -5.40 -3.96
C MET A 236 -11.02 -4.08 -4.74
N ALA A 237 -11.87 -3.98 -5.76
CA ALA A 237 -12.00 -2.80 -6.58
C ALA A 237 -12.47 -1.59 -5.77
N LEU A 238 -13.43 -1.78 -4.85
CA LEU A 238 -13.92 -0.73 -3.96
C LEU A 238 -12.79 -0.17 -3.08
N VAL A 239 -12.09 -1.04 -2.34
CA VAL A 239 -11.05 -0.60 -1.38
C VAL A 239 -9.78 -0.07 -2.05
N ASP A 240 -9.50 -0.49 -3.29
CA ASP A 240 -8.35 0.01 -4.04
C ASP A 240 -8.67 1.31 -4.80
N ALA A 241 -9.88 1.47 -5.34
CA ALA A 241 -10.25 2.70 -6.05
C ALA A 241 -10.44 3.87 -5.09
N ILE A 242 -11.15 3.67 -3.97
CA ILE A 242 -11.51 4.74 -3.03
C ILE A 242 -10.29 5.45 -2.42
N GLU A 243 -9.15 4.77 -2.30
CA GLU A 243 -7.88 5.31 -1.77
C GLU A 243 -7.28 6.41 -2.68
N HIS A 244 -7.72 6.48 -3.94
CA HIS A 244 -7.28 7.48 -4.91
C HIS A 244 -8.26 8.65 -5.07
N PHE A 245 -9.44 8.60 -4.45
CA PHE A 245 -10.42 9.68 -4.54
C PHE A 245 -9.92 10.93 -3.81
N PRO A 246 -10.22 12.13 -4.32
CA PRO A 246 -9.98 13.38 -3.59
C PRO A 246 -10.75 13.40 -2.27
N GLU A 247 -10.15 14.00 -1.24
CA GLU A 247 -10.83 14.22 0.03
C GLU A 247 -12.12 15.04 -0.19
N GLY A 248 -13.22 14.61 0.44
CA GLY A 248 -14.53 15.27 0.31
C GLY A 248 -15.30 14.98 -0.98
N HIS A 249 -14.76 14.18 -1.92
CA HIS A 249 -15.50 13.81 -3.14
C HIS A 249 -16.74 12.93 -2.81
N PRO A 250 -17.96 13.22 -3.30
CA PRO A 250 -19.18 12.47 -2.98
C PRO A 250 -19.13 10.97 -3.34
N GLY A 251 -18.31 10.62 -4.33
CA GLY A 251 -18.02 9.23 -4.69
C GLY A 251 -17.43 8.41 -3.55
N VAL A 252 -16.69 9.01 -2.61
CA VAL A 252 -16.16 8.33 -1.42
C VAL A 252 -17.29 7.74 -0.59
N ASP A 253 -18.32 8.53 -0.27
CA ASP A 253 -19.48 8.08 0.50
C ASP A 253 -20.26 6.98 -0.23
N SER A 254 -20.38 7.12 -1.56
CA SER A 254 -21.05 6.13 -2.40
C SER A 254 -20.34 4.78 -2.37
N LEU A 255 -19.02 4.76 -2.60
CA LEU A 255 -18.21 3.55 -2.59
C LEU A 255 -18.13 2.94 -1.18
N ALA A 256 -17.98 3.76 -0.14
CA ALA A 256 -17.98 3.29 1.25
C ALA A 256 -19.32 2.65 1.64
N GLY A 257 -20.44 3.25 1.24
CA GLY A 257 -21.78 2.68 1.47
C GLY A 257 -21.99 1.35 0.77
N ILE A 258 -21.52 1.21 -0.48
CA ILE A 258 -21.52 -0.06 -1.22
C ILE A 258 -20.66 -1.11 -0.49
N LEU A 259 -19.43 -0.74 -0.11
CA LEU A 259 -18.51 -1.61 0.62
C LEU A 259 -19.13 -2.14 1.92
N GLN A 260 -19.80 -1.30 2.69
CA GLN A 260 -20.48 -1.70 3.93
C GLN A 260 -21.60 -2.72 3.69
N ARG A 261 -22.40 -2.53 2.64
CA ARG A 261 -23.48 -3.47 2.26
C ARG A 261 -22.91 -4.81 1.78
N LEU A 262 -21.88 -4.77 0.93
CA LEU A 262 -21.18 -5.97 0.47
C LEU A 262 -20.53 -6.73 1.63
N ALA A 263 -19.80 -6.02 2.51
CA ALA A 263 -19.16 -6.62 3.68
C ALA A 263 -20.16 -7.32 4.60
N LYS A 264 -21.33 -6.69 4.84
CA LYS A 264 -22.43 -7.31 5.58
C LYS A 264 -22.92 -8.59 4.89
N ALA A 265 -23.16 -8.55 3.58
CA ALA A 265 -23.66 -9.69 2.83
C ALA A 265 -22.67 -10.86 2.85
N VAL A 266 -21.40 -10.64 2.47
CA VAL A 266 -20.42 -11.74 2.40
C VAL A 266 -20.14 -12.36 3.77
N VAL A 267 -20.11 -11.57 4.85
CA VAL A 267 -19.89 -12.10 6.20
C VAL A 267 -21.05 -12.99 6.65
N ALA A 268 -22.28 -12.73 6.20
CA ALA A 268 -23.43 -13.58 6.51
C ALA A 268 -23.29 -14.99 5.90
N PHE A 269 -22.55 -15.11 4.79
CA PHE A 269 -22.28 -16.38 4.10
C PHE A 269 -20.88 -16.96 4.38
N GLN A 270 -20.12 -16.40 5.32
CA GLN A 270 -18.85 -16.98 5.74
C GLN A 270 -19.10 -18.34 6.40
N ASP A 271 -18.45 -19.40 5.91
CA ASP A 271 -18.65 -20.73 6.45
C ASP A 271 -18.27 -20.77 7.93
N LYS A 272 -19.17 -21.36 8.74
CA LYS A 272 -19.03 -21.36 10.19
C LYS A 272 -17.86 -22.24 10.62
N ARG A 273 -17.62 -23.35 9.93
CA ARG A 273 -16.62 -24.37 10.30
C ARG A 273 -15.23 -24.00 9.84
N SER A 274 -15.06 -23.75 8.55
CA SER A 274 -13.77 -23.44 7.94
C SER A 274 -13.37 -21.97 8.14
N GLY A 275 -14.35 -21.07 8.21
CA GLY A 275 -14.11 -19.62 8.24
C GLY A 275 -13.88 -19.01 6.86
N VAL A 276 -13.90 -19.80 5.78
CA VAL A 276 -13.70 -19.30 4.41
C VAL A 276 -15.02 -19.31 3.62
N TRP A 277 -14.97 -19.05 2.31
CA TRP A 277 -16.15 -18.96 1.45
C TRP A 277 -16.15 -20.06 0.40
N TYR A 278 -17.36 -20.43 -0.04
CA TYR A 278 -17.59 -21.35 -1.15
C TYR A 278 -17.46 -20.65 -2.50
N ASP A 279 -17.22 -21.41 -3.57
CA ASP A 279 -17.16 -20.88 -4.94
C ASP A 279 -18.50 -20.28 -5.38
N VAL A 280 -19.62 -20.98 -5.16
CA VAL A 280 -20.97 -20.37 -5.21
C VAL A 280 -21.42 -20.07 -3.79
N VAL A 281 -21.42 -18.78 -3.43
CA VAL A 281 -21.34 -18.32 -2.04
C VAL A 281 -22.53 -18.71 -1.17
N ASP A 282 -23.74 -18.69 -1.72
CA ASP A 282 -24.99 -18.99 -1.00
C ASP A 282 -25.40 -20.47 -1.04
N MET A 283 -24.65 -21.30 -1.78
CA MET A 283 -24.98 -22.71 -2.00
C MET A 283 -24.08 -23.68 -1.22
N ALA A 284 -23.68 -23.32 0.00
CA ALA A 284 -22.89 -24.17 0.89
C ALA A 284 -23.54 -25.54 1.20
N HIS A 285 -24.86 -25.66 1.02
CA HIS A 285 -25.63 -26.87 1.25
C HIS A 285 -25.55 -27.87 0.08
N ARG A 286 -25.06 -27.46 -1.10
CA ARG A 286 -24.86 -28.32 -2.27
C ARG A 286 -23.53 -29.08 -2.11
N PRO A 287 -23.54 -30.43 -2.09
CA PRO A 287 -22.35 -31.22 -1.79
C PRO A 287 -21.24 -31.12 -2.85
N GLU A 288 -21.57 -30.76 -4.09
CA GLU A 288 -20.60 -30.56 -5.17
C GLU A 288 -19.83 -29.24 -5.04
N ASN A 289 -20.33 -28.31 -4.23
CA ASN A 289 -19.69 -27.03 -3.99
C ASN A 289 -18.42 -27.20 -3.15
N TYR A 290 -17.48 -26.28 -3.30
CA TYR A 290 -16.19 -26.34 -2.64
C TYR A 290 -15.78 -24.99 -2.06
N LEU A 291 -14.95 -25.03 -1.03
CA LEU A 291 -14.32 -23.84 -0.46
C LEU A 291 -13.27 -23.34 -1.45
N GLU A 292 -13.34 -22.07 -1.82
CA GLU A 292 -12.50 -21.53 -2.90
C GLU A 292 -11.49 -20.50 -2.37
N ALA A 293 -10.23 -20.71 -2.73
CA ALA A 293 -9.11 -19.99 -2.13
C ALA A 293 -9.05 -18.52 -2.57
N SER A 294 -9.21 -18.23 -3.86
CA SER A 294 -9.05 -16.87 -4.37
C SER A 294 -10.12 -15.92 -3.84
N ALA A 295 -11.39 -16.29 -3.92
CA ALA A 295 -12.54 -15.61 -3.32
C ALA A 295 -12.29 -15.31 -1.85
N SER A 296 -11.89 -16.33 -1.10
CA SER A 296 -11.64 -16.19 0.34
C SER A 296 -10.52 -15.19 0.64
N CYS A 297 -9.42 -15.24 -0.12
CA CYS A 297 -8.32 -14.28 0.03
C CYS A 297 -8.78 -12.85 -0.29
N MET A 298 -9.50 -12.65 -1.39
CA MET A 298 -9.99 -11.34 -1.81
C MET A 298 -10.99 -10.75 -0.82
N LEU A 299 -11.90 -11.57 -0.28
CA LEU A 299 -12.88 -11.13 0.71
C LEU A 299 -12.21 -10.78 2.04
N VAL A 300 -11.23 -11.57 2.50
CA VAL A 300 -10.44 -11.22 3.69
C VAL A 300 -9.67 -9.92 3.48
N TYR A 301 -9.04 -9.74 2.31
CA TYR A 301 -8.34 -8.51 1.96
C TYR A 301 -9.26 -7.29 2.00
N MET A 302 -10.43 -7.37 1.35
CA MET A 302 -11.45 -6.32 1.37
C MET A 302 -11.86 -5.96 2.80
N LEU A 303 -12.15 -6.95 3.64
CA LEU A 303 -12.58 -6.70 5.02
C LEU A 303 -11.46 -6.05 5.85
N ALA A 304 -10.23 -6.54 5.73
CA ALA A 304 -9.09 -6.03 6.49
C ALA A 304 -8.71 -4.61 6.05
N LYS A 305 -8.54 -4.39 4.74
CA LYS A 305 -8.21 -3.07 4.18
C LYS A 305 -9.34 -2.07 4.42
N GLY A 306 -10.60 -2.47 4.28
CA GLY A 306 -11.75 -1.62 4.56
C GLY A 306 -11.77 -1.11 6.02
N VAL A 307 -11.35 -1.94 6.98
CA VAL A 307 -11.17 -1.47 8.37
C VAL A 307 -9.96 -0.55 8.51
N ARG A 308 -8.80 -0.91 7.93
CA ARG A 308 -7.59 -0.09 8.01
C ARG A 308 -7.81 1.33 7.47
N LEU A 309 -8.57 1.44 6.38
CA LEU A 309 -8.92 2.73 5.76
C LEU A 309 -10.05 3.48 6.48
N GLY A 310 -10.69 2.88 7.49
CA GLY A 310 -11.78 3.49 8.26
C GLY A 310 -13.17 3.42 7.60
N TYR A 311 -13.32 2.75 6.46
CA TYR A 311 -14.61 2.61 5.76
C TYR A 311 -15.49 1.47 6.31
N LEU A 312 -14.89 0.54 7.05
CA LEU A 312 -15.58 -0.53 7.80
C LEU A 312 -15.28 -0.43 9.30
N PRO A 313 -16.24 -0.72 10.18
CA PRO A 313 -15.99 -0.75 11.62
C PRO A 313 -15.08 -1.91 12.03
N ASP A 314 -14.33 -1.72 13.12
CA ASP A 314 -13.39 -2.69 13.72
C ASP A 314 -13.98 -4.10 13.94
N SER A 315 -15.31 -4.22 14.07
CA SER A 315 -16.00 -5.50 14.18
C SER A 315 -15.73 -6.45 13.01
N TYR A 316 -15.41 -5.93 11.82
CA TYR A 316 -15.07 -6.72 10.63
C TYR A 316 -13.67 -7.35 10.70
N LEU A 317 -12.80 -6.94 11.63
CA LEU A 317 -11.53 -7.65 11.86
C LEU A 317 -11.76 -9.07 12.41
N LYS A 318 -12.87 -9.32 13.11
CA LYS A 318 -13.21 -10.67 13.61
C LYS A 318 -13.43 -11.67 12.46
N PRO A 319 -14.34 -11.42 11.49
CA PRO A 319 -14.48 -12.29 10.32
C PRO A 319 -13.24 -12.30 9.42
N ALA A 320 -12.51 -11.18 9.26
CA ALA A 320 -11.26 -11.16 8.49
C ALA A 320 -10.20 -12.10 9.09
N ARG A 321 -9.94 -12.02 10.41
CA ARG A 321 -9.02 -12.93 11.12
C ARG A 321 -9.48 -14.38 11.09
N LYS A 322 -10.79 -14.63 11.16
CA LYS A 322 -11.37 -15.96 11.02
C LYS A 322 -11.09 -16.53 9.62
N GLY A 323 -11.33 -15.72 8.59
CA GLY A 323 -11.05 -16.05 7.20
C GLY A 323 -9.58 -16.33 6.97
N TYR A 324 -8.68 -15.46 7.42
CA TYR A 324 -7.24 -15.66 7.25
C TYR A 324 -6.74 -16.96 7.89
N ARG A 325 -7.13 -17.25 9.14
CA ARG A 325 -6.82 -18.55 9.77
C ARG A 325 -7.43 -19.73 9.01
N GLY A 326 -8.61 -19.55 8.42
CA GLY A 326 -9.25 -20.52 7.56
C GLY A 326 -8.44 -20.79 6.29
N ILE A 327 -7.98 -19.74 5.62
CA ILE A 327 -7.14 -19.81 4.41
C ILE A 327 -5.85 -20.58 4.71
N LEU A 328 -5.10 -20.16 5.73
CA LEU A 328 -3.83 -20.80 6.10
C LEU A 328 -4.00 -22.30 6.41
N ARG A 329 -5.11 -22.70 7.02
CA ARG A 329 -5.38 -24.09 7.36
C ARG A 329 -5.89 -24.93 6.19
N THR A 330 -6.64 -24.32 5.28
CA THR A 330 -7.41 -25.05 4.24
C THR A 330 -6.64 -25.12 2.93
N PHE A 331 -5.88 -24.07 2.60
CA PHE A 331 -5.32 -23.89 1.26
C PHE A 331 -3.79 -23.80 1.23
N ILE A 332 -3.10 -23.64 2.37
CA ILE A 332 -1.64 -23.55 2.36
C ILE A 332 -1.02 -24.91 2.65
N SER A 333 -0.20 -25.39 1.72
CA SER A 333 0.60 -26.61 1.85
C SER A 333 2.09 -26.29 1.79
N LYS A 334 2.93 -27.14 2.39
CA LYS A 334 4.39 -26.99 2.32
C LYS A 334 4.93 -27.59 1.03
N ARG A 335 5.99 -26.99 0.49
CA ARG A 335 6.77 -27.53 -0.62
C ARG A 335 8.03 -28.21 -0.11
N ASP A 336 8.55 -29.14 -0.91
CA ASP A 336 9.81 -29.84 -0.62
C ASP A 336 11.03 -28.90 -0.62
N ASP A 337 10.96 -27.81 -1.39
CA ASP A 337 12.01 -26.79 -1.51
C ASP A 337 11.94 -25.71 -0.41
N GLY A 338 11.16 -25.94 0.65
CA GLY A 338 10.97 -25.03 1.77
C GLY A 338 9.97 -23.89 1.53
N GLY A 339 9.43 -23.74 0.32
CA GLY A 339 8.35 -22.79 0.02
C GLY A 339 6.97 -23.28 0.44
N ILE A 340 5.93 -22.56 0.00
CA ILE A 340 4.52 -22.94 0.21
C ILE A 340 3.75 -22.94 -1.11
N ASN A 341 2.70 -23.76 -1.20
CA ASN A 341 1.72 -23.68 -2.30
C ASN A 341 0.39 -23.11 -1.79
N LEU A 342 -0.38 -22.56 -2.73
CA LEU A 342 -1.79 -22.26 -2.55
C LEU A 342 -2.63 -23.28 -3.33
N GLU A 343 -3.40 -24.10 -2.61
CA GLU A 343 -4.36 -25.05 -3.16
C GLU A 343 -5.73 -24.40 -3.40
N GLY A 344 -6.61 -25.11 -4.11
CA GLY A 344 -8.05 -24.80 -4.07
C GLY A 344 -8.47 -23.54 -4.83
N THR A 345 -7.72 -23.13 -5.87
CA THR A 345 -8.10 -21.99 -6.70
C THR A 345 -8.75 -22.44 -8.00
N VAL A 346 -9.94 -21.93 -8.31
CA VAL A 346 -10.59 -22.19 -9.60
C VAL A 346 -9.83 -21.49 -10.74
N MET A 347 -9.49 -22.21 -11.81
CA MET A 347 -8.63 -21.68 -12.87
C MET A 347 -9.30 -20.55 -13.66
N VAL A 348 -10.59 -20.69 -13.97
CA VAL A 348 -11.34 -19.70 -14.74
C VAL A 348 -12.84 -19.92 -14.55
N SER A 349 -13.62 -18.86 -14.56
CA SER A 349 -15.06 -18.93 -14.78
C SER A 349 -15.48 -17.70 -15.58
N GLY A 350 -16.56 -17.80 -16.36
CA GLY A 350 -17.05 -16.73 -17.21
C GLY A 350 -18.46 -17.01 -17.71
N LEU A 351 -19.02 -16.08 -18.47
CA LEU A 351 -20.38 -16.20 -19.00
C LEU A 351 -20.41 -16.15 -20.53
N GLY A 352 -21.33 -16.86 -21.16
CA GLY A 352 -21.50 -16.92 -22.62
C GLY A 352 -20.31 -17.54 -23.36
N GLY A 353 -19.99 -16.99 -24.53
CA GLY A 353 -18.93 -17.51 -25.44
C GLY A 353 -19.47 -18.42 -26.54
N THR A 354 -18.70 -18.59 -27.63
CA THR A 354 -19.16 -19.28 -28.86
C THR A 354 -18.71 -20.74 -28.96
N GLY A 355 -17.75 -21.17 -28.14
CA GLY A 355 -17.31 -22.57 -28.07
C GLY A 355 -18.19 -23.39 -27.13
N ARG A 356 -17.63 -23.80 -25.99
CA ARG A 356 -18.45 -24.27 -24.87
C ARG A 356 -19.24 -23.08 -24.32
N TYR A 357 -20.55 -23.04 -24.56
CA TYR A 357 -21.40 -22.00 -24.00
C TYR A 357 -21.41 -22.11 -22.48
N ARG A 358 -21.13 -21.00 -21.79
CA ARG A 358 -21.07 -20.93 -20.33
C ARG A 358 -22.36 -20.28 -19.84
N ASP A 359 -23.29 -21.11 -19.40
CA ASP A 359 -24.63 -20.69 -18.99
C ASP A 359 -24.69 -20.05 -17.60
N GLY A 360 -23.57 -20.04 -16.87
CA GLY A 360 -23.52 -19.50 -15.51
C GLY A 360 -24.25 -20.34 -14.48
N SER A 361 -24.75 -21.53 -14.83
CA SER A 361 -25.39 -22.46 -13.88
C SER A 361 -24.43 -22.89 -12.78
N PHE A 362 -24.98 -23.45 -11.69
CA PHE A 362 -24.17 -24.01 -10.61
C PHE A 362 -23.27 -25.13 -11.17
N GLU A 363 -23.83 -25.98 -12.03
CA GLU A 363 -23.15 -27.09 -12.69
C GLU A 363 -22.01 -26.59 -13.58
N TYR A 364 -22.18 -25.45 -14.26
CA TYR A 364 -21.11 -24.80 -15.01
C TYR A 364 -19.96 -24.37 -14.08
N TYR A 365 -20.23 -23.62 -13.01
CA TYR A 365 -19.18 -23.20 -12.07
C TYR A 365 -18.43 -24.39 -11.46
N MET A 366 -19.16 -25.46 -11.08
CA MET A 366 -18.55 -26.66 -10.50
C MET A 366 -17.76 -27.50 -11.51
N SER A 367 -17.97 -27.26 -12.81
CA SER A 367 -17.23 -27.97 -13.87
C SER A 367 -15.87 -27.36 -14.18
N GLU A 368 -15.59 -26.14 -13.71
CA GLU A 368 -14.33 -25.46 -13.97
C GLU A 368 -13.22 -26.06 -13.07
N PRO A 369 -12.00 -26.23 -13.61
CA PRO A 369 -10.96 -26.95 -12.88
C PRO A 369 -10.43 -26.11 -11.71
N VAL A 370 -10.21 -26.78 -10.59
CA VAL A 370 -9.57 -26.21 -9.40
C VAL A 370 -8.13 -26.69 -9.36
N ILE A 371 -7.18 -25.76 -9.32
CA ILE A 371 -5.75 -26.06 -9.44
C ILE A 371 -4.94 -25.42 -8.31
N GLN A 372 -3.75 -25.98 -8.11
CA GLN A 372 -2.72 -25.44 -7.24
C GLN A 372 -2.01 -24.27 -7.94
N ASN A 373 -1.66 -23.23 -7.17
CA ASN A 373 -0.85 -22.10 -7.61
C ASN A 373 -1.38 -21.40 -8.88
N ASP A 374 -2.70 -21.37 -9.05
CA ASP A 374 -3.29 -20.49 -10.05
C ASP A 374 -2.91 -19.04 -9.72
N PRO A 375 -2.46 -18.26 -10.71
CA PRO A 375 -1.92 -16.94 -10.44
C PRO A 375 -2.93 -15.95 -9.85
N LYS A 376 -4.23 -16.09 -10.16
CA LYS A 376 -5.28 -15.23 -9.59
C LYS A 376 -5.35 -15.43 -8.08
N GLY A 377 -5.31 -16.70 -7.66
CA GLY A 377 -5.28 -17.09 -6.26
C GLY A 377 -3.99 -16.66 -5.58
N MET A 378 -2.83 -16.91 -6.20
CA MET A 378 -1.54 -16.56 -5.61
C MET A 378 -1.42 -15.06 -5.34
N GLY A 379 -1.72 -14.21 -6.33
CA GLY A 379 -1.64 -12.77 -6.13
C GLY A 379 -2.69 -12.24 -5.13
N ALA A 380 -3.90 -12.81 -5.13
CA ALA A 380 -4.90 -12.50 -4.11
C ALA A 380 -4.45 -12.89 -2.70
N PHE A 381 -3.82 -14.06 -2.55
CA PHE A 381 -3.27 -14.52 -1.28
C PHE A 381 -2.12 -13.63 -0.81
N ILE A 382 -1.13 -13.34 -1.66
CA ILE A 382 0.03 -12.53 -1.28
C ILE A 382 -0.45 -11.17 -0.75
N LYS A 383 -1.38 -10.53 -1.47
CA LYS A 383 -1.95 -9.24 -1.07
C LYS A 383 -2.78 -9.33 0.22
N CYS A 384 -3.59 -10.39 0.36
CA CYS A 384 -4.32 -10.69 1.59
C CYS A 384 -3.39 -10.89 2.78
N ALA A 385 -2.34 -11.71 2.62
CA ALA A 385 -1.39 -12.04 3.67
C ALA A 385 -0.62 -10.79 4.11
N ALA A 386 -0.12 -9.97 3.17
CA ALA A 386 0.53 -8.71 3.48
C ALA A 386 -0.38 -7.77 4.30
N GLU A 387 -1.65 -7.64 3.91
CA GLU A 387 -2.64 -6.86 4.65
C GLU A 387 -2.90 -7.41 6.07
N MET A 388 -3.02 -8.73 6.20
CA MET A 388 -3.27 -9.40 7.48
C MET A 388 -2.06 -9.37 8.42
N GLU A 389 -0.84 -9.42 7.88
CA GLU A 389 0.42 -9.35 8.61
C GLU A 389 0.69 -7.96 9.20
N MET A 390 0.07 -6.91 8.67
CA MET A 390 0.07 -5.56 9.26
C MET A 390 -0.88 -5.41 10.46
N LEU A 391 -1.93 -6.23 10.59
CA LEU A 391 -2.94 -6.02 11.63
C LEU A 391 -2.42 -6.01 13.08
N PRO A 392 -1.41 -6.83 13.46
CA PRO A 392 -0.84 -6.78 14.81
C PRO A 392 -0.18 -5.43 15.13
N THR A 393 0.29 -4.68 14.13
CA THR A 393 1.01 -3.41 14.33
C THR A 393 0.10 -2.18 14.38
N LEU A 394 -1.12 -2.27 13.83
CA LEU A 394 -2.07 -1.14 13.76
C LEU A 394 -2.38 -0.49 15.12
N GLY A 395 -2.27 -1.23 16.22
CA GLY A 395 -2.57 -0.71 17.56
C GLY A 395 -1.59 0.37 18.04
N HIS A 396 -0.41 0.50 17.42
CA HIS A 396 0.62 1.44 17.85
C HIS A 396 0.27 2.90 17.55
N GLY A 397 -0.39 3.14 16.42
CA GLY A 397 -0.74 4.47 15.89
C GLY A 397 -2.24 4.71 15.75
N ARG A 398 -3.10 3.73 16.08
CA ARG A 398 -4.56 3.87 15.91
C ARG A 398 -5.10 5.13 16.57
N GLY A 399 -5.86 5.91 15.79
CA GLY A 399 -6.45 7.17 16.22
C GLY A 399 -5.46 8.34 16.28
N LYS A 400 -4.19 8.11 15.92
CA LYS A 400 -3.18 9.15 15.81
C LYS A 400 -3.15 9.75 14.42
N THR A 401 -2.83 11.02 14.36
CA THR A 401 -2.64 11.76 13.12
C THR A 401 -1.21 12.26 13.02
N VAL A 402 -0.52 11.86 11.96
CA VAL A 402 0.82 12.31 11.61
C VAL A 402 0.68 13.34 10.52
N VAL A 403 1.06 14.58 10.84
CA VAL A 403 1.00 15.71 9.93
C VAL A 403 2.40 15.95 9.39
N LEU A 404 2.51 16.06 8.07
CA LEU A 404 3.72 16.47 7.37
C LEU A 404 3.53 17.86 6.82
N ASP A 405 4.52 18.70 7.07
CA ASP A 405 4.54 20.07 6.61
C ASP A 405 4.70 20.14 5.08
N TYR A 406 3.73 20.77 4.43
CA TYR A 406 3.72 21.10 2.99
C TYR A 406 3.77 22.62 2.80
N TYR A 407 3.93 23.38 3.88
CA TYR A 407 3.83 24.84 3.85
C TYR A 407 5.22 25.47 3.72
N TYR A 408 6.20 24.99 4.48
CA TYR A 408 7.60 25.43 4.44
C TYR A 408 8.45 24.64 3.47
N ASN A 409 8.19 23.33 3.28
CA ASN A 409 8.70 22.59 2.13
C ASN A 409 7.61 22.51 1.05
N ASN A 410 7.80 23.24 -0.05
CA ASN A 410 6.76 23.49 -1.05
C ASN A 410 7.32 23.58 -2.47
N GLU A 411 8.16 22.61 -2.82
CA GLU A 411 8.81 22.57 -4.11
C GLU A 411 7.89 22.07 -5.25
N TYR A 412 8.11 22.61 -6.45
CA TYR A 412 7.40 22.20 -7.66
C TYR A 412 8.35 21.93 -8.82
N ARG A 413 8.04 20.87 -9.57
CA ARG A 413 8.70 20.58 -10.85
C ARG A 413 7.69 20.46 -11.97
N LYS A 414 8.19 20.50 -13.21
CA LYS A 414 7.39 20.06 -14.36
C LYS A 414 7.53 18.55 -14.49
N ASP A 415 6.40 17.86 -14.48
CA ASP A 415 6.34 16.43 -14.78
C ASP A 415 6.87 16.18 -16.20
N ALA A 416 7.84 15.28 -16.33
CA ALA A 416 8.56 15.08 -17.59
C ALA A 416 7.67 14.55 -18.72
N ALA A 417 6.57 13.85 -18.39
CA ALA A 417 5.71 13.22 -19.36
C ALA A 417 4.52 14.09 -19.78
N THR A 418 3.94 14.84 -18.83
CA THR A 418 2.74 15.64 -19.04
C THR A 418 3.00 17.14 -19.10
N GLY A 419 4.17 17.61 -18.66
CA GLY A 419 4.51 19.03 -18.52
C GLY A 419 3.75 19.75 -17.41
N ARG A 420 2.87 19.06 -16.67
CA ARG A 420 2.11 19.65 -15.56
C ARG A 420 3.05 20.06 -14.44
N ARG A 421 2.77 21.19 -13.81
CA ARG A 421 3.45 21.60 -12.57
C ARG A 421 2.92 20.71 -11.44
N VAL A 422 3.81 19.96 -10.81
CA VAL A 422 3.49 19.02 -9.73
C VAL A 422 4.38 19.31 -8.52
N ARG A 423 3.79 19.21 -7.33
CA ARG A 423 4.55 19.24 -6.07
C ARG A 423 5.38 17.96 -5.97
N TYR A 424 6.60 18.07 -5.46
CA TYR A 424 7.50 16.93 -5.28
C TYR A 424 8.43 17.18 -4.09
N HIS A 425 9.25 16.17 -3.76
CA HIS A 425 10.26 16.25 -2.70
C HIS A 425 9.64 16.26 -1.29
N TYR A 426 10.00 15.24 -0.50
CA TYR A 426 9.54 15.05 0.89
C TYR A 426 8.03 15.12 1.13
N ILE A 427 7.21 14.74 0.15
CA ILE A 427 5.74 14.63 0.29
C ILE A 427 5.27 13.16 0.32
N TRP A 428 4.12 12.91 0.96
CA TRP A 428 3.49 11.59 1.08
C TRP A 428 3.18 10.93 -0.27
N GLU A 429 2.81 11.71 -1.28
CA GLU A 429 2.40 11.19 -2.59
C GLU A 429 3.59 10.86 -3.50
N ASP A 430 4.76 11.44 -3.26
CA ASP A 430 5.92 11.27 -4.13
C ASP A 430 6.55 9.89 -3.89
N GLN A 431 6.47 9.04 -4.92
CA GLN A 431 7.06 7.70 -4.94
C GLN A 431 8.45 7.68 -5.58
N SER A 432 8.92 8.81 -6.13
CA SER A 432 10.28 8.92 -6.64
C SER A 432 11.29 8.96 -5.49
N ASN A 433 12.58 8.88 -5.80
CA ASN A 433 13.62 8.74 -4.77
C ASN A 433 13.48 9.76 -3.65
N GLY A 434 13.28 11.05 -3.95
CA GLY A 434 13.20 12.13 -2.97
C GLY A 434 11.88 12.23 -2.18
N GLY A 435 10.93 11.31 -2.36
CA GLY A 435 9.61 11.39 -1.73
C GLY A 435 9.48 10.66 -0.39
N TYR A 436 8.34 10.84 0.28
CA TYR A 436 8.01 10.24 1.59
C TYR A 436 6.91 9.16 1.52
N SER A 437 6.58 8.64 0.34
CA SER A 437 5.55 7.60 0.20
C SER A 437 5.80 6.34 1.04
N PHE A 438 7.04 5.88 1.18
CA PHE A 438 7.39 4.74 2.03
C PHE A 438 7.24 5.07 3.51
N LEU A 439 7.66 6.26 3.94
CA LEU A 439 7.47 6.71 5.32
C LEU A 439 5.98 6.83 5.66
N GLY A 440 5.18 7.38 4.75
CA GLY A 440 3.73 7.42 4.89
C GLY A 440 3.13 6.01 5.00
N HIS A 441 3.60 5.07 4.17
CA HIS A 441 3.20 3.66 4.27
C HIS A 441 3.55 3.05 5.64
N LEU A 442 4.73 3.33 6.19
CA LEU A 442 5.13 2.86 7.52
C LEU A 442 4.18 3.39 8.61
N PHE A 443 3.87 4.69 8.63
CA PHE A 443 2.91 5.23 9.61
C PHE A 443 1.54 4.57 9.50
N ASN A 444 1.04 4.40 8.27
CA ASN A 444 -0.24 3.74 7.99
C ASN A 444 -0.24 2.26 8.43
N ARG A 445 0.87 1.53 8.24
CA ARG A 445 1.07 0.15 8.72
C ARG A 445 1.04 0.06 10.24
N TYR A 446 1.51 1.08 10.94
CA TYR A 446 1.39 1.19 12.40
C TYR A 446 0.05 1.79 12.84
N GLY A 447 -0.86 2.10 11.90
CA GLY A 447 -2.25 2.47 12.15
C GLY A 447 -2.51 3.96 12.39
N ALA A 448 -1.50 4.81 12.19
CA ALA A 448 -1.68 6.26 12.22
C ALA A 448 -2.15 6.76 10.86
N ALA A 449 -3.04 7.76 10.85
CA ALA A 449 -3.41 8.47 9.64
C ALA A 449 -2.31 9.47 9.26
N THR A 450 -2.03 9.59 7.96
CA THR A 450 -1.09 10.58 7.41
C THR A 450 -1.86 11.72 6.74
N VAL A 451 -1.51 12.96 7.08
CA VAL A 451 -2.14 14.18 6.55
C VAL A 451 -1.05 15.17 6.14
N SER A 452 -1.29 15.94 5.08
CA SER A 452 -0.45 17.07 4.68
C SER A 452 -0.97 18.37 5.29
N LEU A 453 -0.06 19.27 5.67
CA LEU A 453 -0.41 20.62 6.13
C LEU A 453 0.04 21.65 5.09
N GLU A 454 -0.90 22.09 4.26
CA GLU A 454 -0.65 23.05 3.18
C GLU A 454 -0.81 24.52 3.62
N THR A 455 -1.28 24.76 4.84
CA THR A 455 -1.54 26.11 5.37
C THR A 455 -0.59 26.45 6.49
N ARG A 456 -0.37 27.76 6.72
CA ARG A 456 0.42 28.29 7.84
C ARG A 456 0.08 27.57 9.16
N PRO A 457 1.06 26.97 9.84
CA PRO A 457 0.81 26.23 11.07
C PRO A 457 0.35 27.16 12.19
N GLY A 458 -0.63 26.71 12.95
CA GLY A 458 -1.18 27.45 14.08
C GLY A 458 -1.96 26.51 14.99
N ALA A 459 -2.51 27.06 16.08
CA ALA A 459 -3.20 26.26 17.09
C ALA A 459 -4.36 25.42 16.50
N ALA A 460 -5.12 25.99 15.56
CA ALA A 460 -6.21 25.27 14.88
C ALA A 460 -5.69 24.16 13.96
N ALA A 461 -4.68 24.46 13.12
CA ALA A 461 -4.09 23.50 12.20
C ALA A 461 -3.44 22.30 12.92
N LEU A 462 -2.81 22.53 14.08
CA LEU A 462 -2.14 21.49 14.86
C LEU A 462 -3.08 20.78 15.86
N SER A 463 -4.36 21.19 15.95
CA SER A 463 -5.28 20.67 16.96
C SER A 463 -5.58 19.18 16.83
N SER A 464 -5.55 18.65 15.60
CA SER A 464 -5.76 17.23 15.30
C SER A 464 -4.46 16.41 15.26
N ALA A 465 -3.30 17.07 15.26
CA ALA A 465 -1.99 16.45 15.10
C ALA A 465 -1.48 15.80 16.40
N ASP A 466 -1.08 14.54 16.31
CA ASP A 466 -0.31 13.83 17.35
C ASP A 466 1.20 14.01 17.12
N VAL A 467 1.61 13.91 15.85
CA VAL A 467 2.97 14.09 15.36
C VAL A 467 2.95 15.17 14.28
N TYR A 468 3.91 16.09 14.30
CA TYR A 468 4.11 17.09 13.27
C TYR A 468 5.56 17.03 12.80
N ILE A 469 5.75 16.82 11.50
CA ILE A 469 7.05 16.68 10.85
C ILE A 469 7.28 17.92 10.00
N ILE A 470 8.32 18.68 10.33
CA ILE A 470 8.85 19.74 9.48
C ILE A 470 10.16 19.21 8.90
N VAL A 471 10.22 19.18 7.58
CA VAL A 471 11.36 18.71 6.80
C VAL A 471 11.79 19.83 5.89
N ASP A 472 13.10 20.02 5.78
CA ASP A 472 13.79 20.84 4.77
C ASP A 472 13.04 22.11 4.32
N PRO A 473 12.85 23.11 5.22
CA PRO A 473 12.20 24.36 4.84
C PRO A 473 12.91 25.03 3.66
N ASP A 474 12.17 25.36 2.60
CA ASP A 474 12.71 25.82 1.33
C ASP A 474 13.52 27.12 1.47
N THR A 475 14.54 27.25 0.63
CA THR A 475 15.26 28.51 0.41
C THR A 475 14.82 29.20 -0.89
N ASP A 476 15.28 30.44 -1.11
CA ASP A 476 15.07 31.17 -2.38
C ASP A 476 15.70 30.45 -3.60
N LYS A 477 16.55 29.44 -3.37
CA LYS A 477 17.14 28.61 -4.43
C LYS A 477 16.15 27.57 -4.97
N GLU A 478 15.23 27.08 -4.15
CA GLU A 478 14.30 25.98 -4.47
C GLU A 478 12.92 26.49 -4.84
N THR A 479 12.43 27.49 -4.12
CA THR A 479 11.05 27.99 -4.28
C THR A 479 11.05 29.50 -4.46
N ASP A 480 10.30 29.95 -5.47
CA ASP A 480 10.04 31.37 -5.68
C ASP A 480 9.22 31.91 -4.49
N SER A 481 9.85 32.70 -3.61
CA SER A 481 9.25 33.23 -2.36
C SER A 481 8.88 32.15 -1.34
N PRO A 482 9.87 31.53 -0.68
CA PRO A 482 9.63 30.51 0.34
C PRO A 482 8.91 31.10 1.56
N HIS A 483 8.10 30.28 2.21
CA HIS A 483 7.52 30.66 3.50
C HIS A 483 8.58 30.51 4.61
N VAL A 484 8.62 31.45 5.54
CA VAL A 484 9.55 31.40 6.69
C VAL A 484 8.78 31.23 8.00
N LEU A 485 9.41 30.56 8.96
CA LEU A 485 8.88 30.39 10.33
C LEU A 485 8.96 31.71 11.11
N GLU A 486 7.83 32.34 11.41
CA GLU A 486 7.79 33.56 12.22
C GLU A 486 7.46 33.23 13.69
N GLN A 487 7.58 34.23 14.57
CA GLN A 487 7.38 34.04 16.02
C GLN A 487 6.00 33.48 16.38
N PRO A 488 4.87 33.91 15.77
CA PRO A 488 3.56 33.36 16.09
C PRO A 488 3.44 31.86 15.84
N GLU A 489 4.03 31.36 14.76
CA GLU A 489 4.04 29.93 14.43
C GLU A 489 4.94 29.16 15.40
N ILE A 490 6.11 29.72 15.75
CA ILE A 490 7.01 29.15 16.76
C ILE A 490 6.30 29.02 18.10
N ASP A 491 5.61 30.05 18.56
CA ASP A 491 4.86 30.04 19.82
C ASP A 491 3.74 28.99 19.78
N ALA A 492 2.99 28.92 18.68
CA ALA A 492 1.91 27.94 18.51
C ALA A 492 2.44 26.49 18.52
N ILE A 493 3.56 26.22 17.83
CA ILE A 493 4.21 24.91 17.81
C ILE A 493 4.75 24.57 19.21
N ALA A 494 5.45 25.48 19.86
CA ALA A 494 6.01 25.29 21.20
C ALA A 494 4.91 25.00 22.23
N ASP A 495 3.79 25.73 22.15
CA ASP A 495 2.60 25.51 22.98
C ASP A 495 1.96 24.14 22.73
N TRP A 496 1.84 23.72 21.46
CA TRP A 496 1.33 22.39 21.09
C TRP A 496 2.25 21.27 21.60
N VAL A 497 3.58 21.40 21.44
CA VAL A 497 4.55 20.46 22.03
C VAL A 497 4.41 20.44 23.54
N ARG A 498 4.33 21.59 24.22
CA ARG A 498 4.19 21.66 25.68
C ARG A 498 2.98 20.87 26.19
N ARG A 499 1.89 20.84 25.42
CA ARG A 499 0.67 20.07 25.74
C ARG A 499 0.76 18.57 25.46
N GLY A 500 1.75 18.09 24.71
CA GLY A 500 1.94 16.66 24.45
C GLY A 500 2.25 16.29 22.99
N GLY A 501 2.37 17.27 22.09
CA GLY A 501 2.75 17.03 20.71
C GLY A 501 4.13 16.38 20.55
N MET A 502 4.28 15.60 19.48
CA MET A 502 5.57 15.06 19.03
C MET A 502 6.05 15.85 17.81
N LEU A 503 7.01 16.75 18.01
CA LEU A 503 7.61 17.51 16.91
C LEU A 503 8.81 16.75 16.35
N VAL A 504 8.89 16.67 15.03
CA VAL A 504 10.04 16.14 14.30
C VAL A 504 10.59 17.26 13.43
N LEU A 505 11.88 17.54 13.60
CA LEU A 505 12.64 18.54 12.84
C LEU A 505 13.71 17.82 12.02
N LEU A 506 13.57 17.82 10.71
CA LEU A 506 14.53 17.26 9.77
C LEU A 506 15.13 18.41 8.96
N GLY A 507 16.34 18.85 9.33
CA GLY A 507 17.08 19.85 8.56
C GLY A 507 18.00 19.14 7.58
N ASN A 508 18.14 19.63 6.34
CA ASN A 508 19.12 19.12 5.39
C ASN A 508 20.50 19.76 5.64
N ASP A 509 21.41 19.83 4.67
CA ASP A 509 22.66 20.59 4.77
C ASP A 509 22.54 22.08 4.39
N ALA A 510 23.62 22.82 4.67
CA ALA A 510 23.70 24.24 4.37
C ALA A 510 23.55 24.53 2.87
N GLY A 511 22.54 25.32 2.53
CA GLY A 511 22.22 25.70 1.15
C GLY A 511 21.10 24.90 0.50
N ASN A 512 20.47 23.97 1.24
CA ASN A 512 19.22 23.30 0.88
C ASN A 512 18.10 23.56 1.91
N ALA A 513 18.45 23.85 3.17
CA ALA A 513 17.48 24.25 4.20
C ALA A 513 17.58 25.73 4.61
N GLU A 514 16.44 26.40 4.84
CA GLU A 514 16.38 27.70 5.49
C GLU A 514 16.69 27.56 6.99
N PHE A 515 17.93 27.81 7.37
CA PHE A 515 18.35 27.61 8.76
C PHE A 515 18.08 28.76 9.72
N THR A 516 17.89 30.00 9.24
CA THR A 516 17.82 31.15 10.15
C THR A 516 16.56 31.08 11.01
N HIS A 517 15.39 30.85 10.39
CA HIS A 517 14.13 30.78 11.11
C HIS A 517 13.88 29.38 11.67
N PHE A 518 14.31 28.35 10.96
CA PHE A 518 14.26 26.97 11.48
C PHE A 518 15.04 26.82 12.80
N ASN A 519 16.21 27.47 12.94
CA ASN A 519 16.95 27.49 14.20
C ASN A 519 16.29 28.32 15.31
N ARG A 520 15.43 29.29 14.99
CA ARG A 520 14.63 29.97 16.04
C ARG A 520 13.61 29.01 16.66
N LEU A 521 12.95 28.20 15.83
CA LEU A 521 12.08 27.13 16.31
C LEU A 521 12.88 26.08 17.11
N ALA A 522 13.93 25.51 16.51
CA ALA A 522 14.75 24.47 17.15
C ALA A 522 15.36 24.95 18.48
N GLY A 523 15.81 26.21 18.52
CA GLY A 523 16.42 26.85 19.69
C GLY A 523 15.48 26.92 20.89
N THR A 524 14.15 27.00 20.67
CA THR A 524 13.13 26.93 21.73
C THR A 524 13.23 25.64 22.55
N PHE A 525 13.80 24.58 21.96
CA PHE A 525 13.96 23.27 22.57
C PHE A 525 15.41 22.94 22.94
N GLY A 526 16.33 23.91 22.81
CA GLY A 526 17.75 23.75 23.08
C GLY A 526 18.54 23.06 21.96
N ILE A 527 18.07 23.16 20.71
CA ILE A 527 18.70 22.54 19.54
C ILE A 527 19.11 23.62 18.55
N ARG A 528 20.31 23.52 17.99
CA ARG A 528 20.75 24.32 16.86
C ARG A 528 21.34 23.41 15.80
N PHE A 529 20.85 23.52 14.58
CA PHE A 529 21.42 22.93 13.37
C PHE A 529 22.60 23.78 12.92
N ASN A 530 23.75 23.14 12.73
CA ASN A 530 24.96 23.77 12.22
C ASN A 530 24.93 23.84 10.70
N GLU A 531 25.64 24.80 10.13
CA GLU A 531 25.78 24.93 8.67
C GLU A 531 26.97 24.11 8.13
N ASP A 532 27.32 23.02 8.84
CA ASP A 532 28.31 22.05 8.38
C ASP A 532 27.66 20.96 7.52
N ASN A 533 28.50 20.17 6.87
CA ASN A 533 28.10 19.08 5.99
C ASN A 533 29.01 17.88 6.27
N GLU A 534 28.57 17.04 7.22
CA GLU A 534 29.25 15.80 7.58
C GLU A 534 28.78 14.63 6.71
N LEU A 535 29.57 13.55 6.66
CA LEU A 535 29.21 12.33 5.92
C LEU A 535 28.94 12.60 4.42
N LEU A 536 29.79 13.41 3.79
CA LEU A 536 29.73 13.68 2.36
C LEU A 536 29.98 12.40 1.55
N VAL A 537 28.96 11.94 0.82
CA VAL A 537 29.02 10.76 -0.04
C VAL A 537 29.32 11.15 -1.48
N LYS A 538 30.43 10.65 -2.02
CA LYS A 538 30.87 10.96 -3.39
C LYS A 538 30.69 9.76 -4.30
N ASN A 539 30.13 9.99 -5.50
CA ASN A 539 29.98 8.99 -6.55
C ASN A 539 29.31 7.69 -6.07
N ASP A 540 28.23 7.82 -5.30
CA ASP A 540 27.48 6.69 -4.71
C ASP A 540 28.33 5.73 -3.85
N HIS A 541 29.45 6.21 -3.29
CA HIS A 541 30.25 5.43 -2.35
C HIS A 541 29.61 5.40 -0.96
N PHE A 542 28.51 4.66 -0.84
CA PHE A 542 27.63 4.62 0.35
C PHE A 542 28.32 4.37 1.70
N PRO A 543 29.43 3.59 1.81
CA PRO A 543 30.12 3.45 3.09
C PRO A 543 30.59 4.76 3.74
N GLN A 544 30.72 5.85 2.97
CA GLN A 544 31.04 7.18 3.50
C GLN A 544 29.92 7.77 4.36
N GLY A 545 28.67 7.36 4.13
CA GLY A 545 27.52 7.77 4.92
C GLY A 545 27.22 6.83 6.10
N ALA A 546 28.07 5.86 6.37
CA ALA A 546 27.78 4.83 7.36
C ALA A 546 27.91 5.35 8.79
N VAL A 547 26.82 5.24 9.55
CA VAL A 547 26.78 5.52 10.99
C VAL A 547 26.42 4.25 11.74
N GLN A 548 27.41 3.69 12.42
CA GLN A 548 27.27 2.48 13.20
C GLN A 548 26.73 2.80 14.61
N LEU A 549 25.55 2.28 14.92
CA LEU A 549 24.99 2.28 16.26
C LEU A 549 25.36 0.97 16.96
N GLU A 550 26.45 0.98 17.73
CA GLU A 550 26.94 -0.21 18.44
C GLU A 550 26.03 -0.62 19.61
N ASN A 551 25.42 0.37 20.27
CA ASN A 551 24.57 0.16 21.44
C ASN A 551 23.16 0.69 21.19
N GLY A 552 22.18 -0.02 21.72
CA GLY A 552 20.81 0.47 21.72
C GLY A 552 20.66 1.78 22.50
N ASN A 553 19.78 2.66 22.03
CA ASN A 553 19.37 3.87 22.70
C ASN A 553 17.84 3.91 22.89
N ARG A 554 17.32 5.05 23.36
CA ARG A 554 15.89 5.21 23.67
C ARG A 554 14.96 5.08 22.45
N VAL A 555 15.46 5.30 21.24
CA VAL A 555 14.74 5.14 19.96
C VAL A 555 15.11 3.80 19.33
N PHE A 556 16.39 3.63 19.00
CA PHE A 556 16.95 2.47 18.33
C PHE A 556 17.41 1.45 19.37
N ARG A 557 16.53 0.53 19.77
CA ARG A 557 16.79 -0.37 20.92
C ARG A 557 17.77 -1.52 20.66
N LYS A 558 18.13 -1.76 19.40
CA LYS A 558 19.15 -2.73 18.97
C LYS A 558 20.24 -1.98 18.20
N PRO A 559 21.41 -2.60 17.96
CA PRO A 559 22.38 -2.07 17.02
C PRO A 559 21.77 -1.89 15.63
N TYR A 560 22.23 -0.87 14.90
CA TYR A 560 21.90 -0.65 13.50
C TYR A 560 23.11 -0.12 12.75
N ARG A 561 23.23 -0.47 11.47
CA ARG A 561 24.08 0.24 10.51
C ARG A 561 23.22 1.19 9.68
N LEU A 562 23.27 2.49 10.00
CA LEU A 562 22.49 3.51 9.32
C LEU A 562 23.31 4.13 8.17
N PHE A 563 22.64 4.53 7.11
CA PHE A 563 23.18 5.41 6.08
C PHE A 563 22.62 6.82 6.26
N LEU A 564 23.45 7.80 6.58
CA LEU A 564 23.13 9.23 6.61
C LEU A 564 24.05 9.96 5.62
N LYS A 565 23.57 11.04 5.00
CA LYS A 565 24.36 11.77 3.99
C LYS A 565 24.20 13.26 4.20
N GLU A 566 25.32 13.98 4.03
CA GLU A 566 25.33 15.45 4.03
C GLU A 566 24.63 16.00 5.27
N VAL A 567 25.09 15.59 6.45
CA VAL A 567 24.39 15.83 7.70
C VAL A 567 24.80 17.18 8.30
N SER A 568 23.81 18.00 8.63
CA SER A 568 23.96 19.14 9.54
C SER A 568 24.09 18.65 10.99
N THR A 569 25.21 18.94 11.64
CA THR A 569 25.39 18.51 13.04
C THR A 569 24.63 19.40 14.00
N LEU A 570 24.40 18.88 15.22
CA LEU A 570 23.57 19.54 16.22
C LEU A 570 24.39 20.05 17.41
N GLU A 571 24.28 21.35 17.67
CA GLU A 571 24.65 21.96 18.94
C GLU A 571 23.48 21.90 19.92
N LEU A 572 23.76 21.48 21.17
CA LEU A 572 22.73 21.20 22.16
C LEU A 572 22.93 21.97 23.46
N THR A 573 21.83 22.51 23.97
CA THR A 573 21.68 23.00 25.34
C THR A 573 20.48 22.34 26.01
N ALA A 574 20.43 22.33 27.34
CA ALA A 574 19.28 21.77 28.04
C ALA A 574 17.98 22.51 27.62
N PRO A 575 16.86 21.80 27.36
CA PRO A 575 16.59 20.41 27.73
C PRO A 575 16.98 19.35 26.68
N ALA A 576 17.54 19.74 25.53
CA ALA A 576 17.95 18.79 24.50
C ALA A 576 19.07 17.88 24.97
N ARG A 577 19.08 16.65 24.45
CA ARG A 577 20.07 15.63 24.76
C ARG A 577 20.44 14.86 23.49
N PRO A 578 21.73 14.50 23.33
CA PRO A 578 22.15 13.70 22.19
C PRO A 578 21.44 12.34 22.16
N LEU A 579 21.26 11.82 20.95
CA LEU A 579 20.69 10.49 20.68
C LEU A 579 21.64 9.63 19.87
N VAL A 580 22.16 10.16 18.77
CA VAL A 580 23.17 9.52 17.92
C VAL A 580 24.32 10.49 17.75
N GLN A 581 25.54 9.98 17.97
CA GLN A 581 26.77 10.72 17.79
C GLN A 581 27.71 9.94 16.87
N HIS A 582 28.47 10.68 16.06
CA HIS A 582 29.48 10.14 15.16
C HIS A 582 30.72 11.02 15.25
N GLU A 583 31.88 10.41 15.53
CA GLU A 583 33.16 11.13 15.69
C GLU A 583 33.10 12.34 16.65
N GLY A 584 32.32 12.21 17.74
CA GLY A 584 32.16 13.26 18.74
C GLY A 584 31.16 14.36 18.39
N LYS A 585 30.60 14.37 17.17
CA LYS A 585 29.55 15.27 16.72
C LYS A 585 28.18 14.65 16.94
N THR A 586 27.18 15.48 17.24
CA THR A 586 25.80 15.00 17.43
C THR A 586 25.04 15.06 16.11
N LEU A 587 24.49 13.94 15.67
CA LEU A 587 23.71 13.86 14.43
C LEU A 587 22.20 13.86 14.70
N MET A 588 21.79 13.16 15.76
CA MET A 588 20.39 13.12 16.20
C MET A 588 20.27 13.56 17.66
N ALA A 589 19.19 14.26 17.97
CA ALA A 589 18.89 14.72 19.31
C ALA A 589 17.41 14.55 19.65
N THR A 590 17.12 14.59 20.96
CA THR A 590 15.74 14.70 21.43
C THR A 590 15.65 15.67 22.59
N ALA A 591 14.52 16.34 22.73
CA ALA A 591 14.21 17.22 23.86
C ALA A 591 12.86 16.84 24.47
N ARG A 592 12.72 17.01 25.79
CA ARG A 592 11.42 16.98 26.47
C ARG A 592 11.02 18.41 26.75
N TYR A 593 9.79 18.77 26.39
CA TYR A 593 9.28 20.12 26.56
C TYR A 593 7.82 20.05 27.04
N GLY A 594 7.59 20.41 28.31
CA GLY A 594 6.32 20.12 28.98
C GLY A 594 5.98 18.62 28.93
N LYS A 595 4.81 18.27 28.41
CA LYS A 595 4.36 16.88 28.23
C LYS A 595 4.84 16.26 26.92
N GLY A 596 5.25 17.06 25.94
CA GLY A 596 5.62 16.62 24.61
C GLY A 596 7.10 16.33 24.43
N THR A 597 7.46 16.06 23.18
CA THR A 597 8.79 15.59 22.79
C THR A 597 9.17 16.19 21.46
N VAL A 598 10.45 16.48 21.30
CA VAL A 598 11.04 16.89 20.03
C VAL A 598 12.08 15.86 19.63
N PHE A 599 12.09 15.47 18.37
CA PHE A 599 13.17 14.74 17.71
C PHE A 599 13.78 15.65 16.65
N ALA A 600 15.10 15.69 16.58
CA ALA A 600 15.83 16.44 15.55
C ALA A 600 16.91 15.57 14.92
N LEU A 601 17.06 15.69 13.60
CA LEU A 601 18.11 15.07 12.80
C LEU A 601 18.47 16.03 11.66
N GLY A 602 19.76 16.27 11.45
CA GLY A 602 20.25 17.10 10.34
C GLY A 602 20.36 16.37 9.01
N ASP A 603 19.43 15.45 8.73
CA ASP A 603 19.28 14.75 7.45
C ASP A 603 17.78 14.40 7.28
N PRO A 604 17.15 14.63 6.11
CA PRO A 604 15.80 14.17 5.81
C PRO A 604 15.65 12.64 5.70
N TRP A 605 16.76 11.89 5.80
CA TRP A 605 17.06 10.46 6.04
C TRP A 605 16.02 9.35 5.77
N ILE A 606 14.73 9.53 6.06
CA ILE A 606 13.71 8.48 5.97
C ILE A 606 12.86 8.67 4.71
N TYR A 607 13.49 9.11 3.62
CA TYR A 607 12.86 9.23 2.31
C TYR A 607 13.08 7.99 1.45
N ASN A 608 12.29 7.83 0.38
CA ASN A 608 12.15 6.57 -0.36
C ASN A 608 13.51 5.98 -0.75
N GLU A 609 14.45 6.82 -1.22
CA GLU A 609 15.81 6.42 -1.59
C GLU A 609 16.52 5.55 -0.55
N TYR A 610 16.29 5.81 0.73
CA TYR A 610 17.02 5.18 1.82
C TYR A 610 16.29 3.98 2.42
N ILE A 611 15.01 3.80 2.12
CA ILE A 611 14.18 2.79 2.81
C ILE A 611 13.40 1.88 1.87
N ASP A 612 13.43 2.10 0.56
CA ASP A 612 12.77 1.22 -0.41
C ASP A 612 13.67 0.12 -0.99
N GLY A 613 14.94 0.10 -0.55
CA GLY A 613 15.95 -0.89 -0.86
C GLY A 613 16.59 -0.78 -2.24
N ARG A 614 16.18 0.16 -3.10
CA ARG A 614 16.63 0.21 -4.50
C ARG A 614 18.00 0.84 -4.69
N LYS A 615 18.46 1.61 -3.70
CA LYS A 615 19.71 2.39 -3.78
C LYS A 615 20.76 1.93 -2.79
N LEU A 616 20.39 1.78 -1.52
CA LEU A 616 21.32 1.34 -0.49
C LEU A 616 21.67 -0.14 -0.63
N THR A 617 22.90 -0.46 -0.24
CA THR A 617 23.34 -1.85 -0.15
C THR A 617 22.66 -2.58 1.02
N PRO A 618 22.44 -3.90 0.95
CA PRO A 618 21.69 -4.65 1.96
C PRO A 618 22.27 -4.66 3.38
N ASP A 619 23.50 -4.18 3.57
CA ASP A 619 24.11 -4.05 4.90
C ASP A 619 23.59 -2.84 5.70
N PHE A 620 22.92 -1.89 5.04
CA PHE A 620 22.26 -0.78 5.72
C PHE A 620 20.85 -1.18 6.19
N GLU A 621 20.57 -0.95 7.47
CA GLU A 621 19.31 -1.33 8.14
C GLU A 621 18.35 -0.12 8.27
N ASN A 622 18.35 0.79 7.29
CA ASN A 622 17.57 2.02 7.34
C ASN A 622 16.06 1.77 7.42
N TYR A 623 15.54 0.75 6.72
CA TYR A 623 14.11 0.41 6.79
C TYR A 623 13.72 -0.07 8.20
N GLU A 624 14.45 -1.00 8.79
CA GLU A 624 14.20 -1.49 10.14
C GLU A 624 14.38 -0.39 11.20
N ALA A 625 15.36 0.50 10.99
CA ALA A 625 15.58 1.64 11.86
C ALA A 625 14.42 2.66 11.74
N ALA A 626 13.91 2.90 10.53
CA ALA A 626 12.71 3.72 10.30
C ALA A 626 11.48 3.11 10.99
N GLU A 627 11.30 1.79 10.97
CA GLU A 627 10.24 1.12 11.73
C GLU A 627 10.38 1.38 13.24
N ALA A 628 11.60 1.25 13.79
CA ALA A 628 11.85 1.52 15.20
C ALA A 628 11.57 3.00 15.56
N TRP A 629 11.94 3.92 14.68
CA TRP A 629 11.69 5.35 14.83
C TRP A 629 10.20 5.69 14.79
N VAL A 630 9.46 5.24 13.78
CA VAL A 630 8.01 5.41 13.67
C VAL A 630 7.28 4.92 14.91
N ARG A 631 7.62 3.71 15.39
CA ARG A 631 7.04 3.15 16.62
C ARG A 631 7.34 4.02 17.84
N TRP A 632 8.56 4.55 17.94
CA TRP A 632 8.95 5.42 19.03
C TRP A 632 8.20 6.77 18.99
N LEU A 633 8.04 7.36 17.80
CA LEU A 633 7.28 8.60 17.61
C LEU A 633 5.83 8.42 18.07
N LEU A 634 5.15 7.39 17.56
CA LEU A 634 3.76 7.11 17.89
C LEU A 634 3.56 6.81 19.38
N ALA A 635 4.50 6.10 20.01
CA ALA A 635 4.44 5.82 21.45
C ALA A 635 4.68 7.05 22.34
N ASN A 636 5.37 8.07 21.84
CA ASN A 636 5.68 9.29 22.60
C ASN A 636 4.78 10.49 22.23
N ALA A 637 3.98 10.38 21.18
CA ALA A 637 2.94 11.36 20.84
C ALA A 637 1.77 11.25 21.83
N LYS A 638 1.60 12.26 22.69
CA LYS A 638 0.55 12.30 23.72
C LYS A 638 -0.60 13.26 23.37
N GLY A 639 -0.49 13.98 22.24
CA GLY A 639 -1.45 14.98 21.78
C GLY A 639 -2.79 14.36 21.42
N LYS A 640 -3.70 14.29 22.41
CA LYS A 640 -5.16 14.03 22.36
C LYS A 640 -5.71 13.70 23.76
N ARG A 641 -4.86 13.52 24.79
CA ARG A 641 -5.27 13.24 26.18
C ARG A 641 -5.07 14.42 27.13
#